data_AF-A0A5N6Z0J6-F1
#
_entry.id   AF-A0A5N6Z0J6-F1
#
_cell.length_a   1.000
_cell.length_b   1.000
_cell.length_c   1.000
_cell.angle_alpha   90.00
_cell.angle_beta   90.00
_cell.angle_gamma   90.00
#
_symmetry.space_group_name_H-M   'P 1'
#
loop_
_entity.id
_entity.type
_entity.pdbx_description
1 polymer ?
#
loop_
_entity_poly.entity_id
_entity_poly.type
_entity_poly.pdbx_seq_one_letter_code
_entity_poly.pdbx_strand_id
1 'polypeptide(L)'
;MKPRLSARRIFLFNSPFPRCRSVGQIQRRHASSSPASSPKQRSWSRVAVVTIAAAAIGAYVGSQQKATSTTLNPITFTPYYLTSKEPVSSTGCVFTLKAPKPVSDNCQVYEEAWKTGVWSVMFKQPQLQIGRDYTPLPPTSVENEESLRFFIRKDPFGEMSRYLHGLDMGTPIEMRGPQIECEIPLDTQQILFIAGGTGIAPALQAGHTLLSRTNDSHKPKIHILWANRRRDDCLGGTNDSAMTSRSEASWFFGLFKSSSAGPPLPETLKSADSFSSVIVKELDALKSRYPGQVTVDYFVDEENTFIGGKAISSVAGSPTEGSRKRKMILVSGPEGFISYMAGPKLWAQGMELQGPLQGIIKELDLKDWSSRLMPSGGPRRWTVLRVPSTPQRRAFASTRFIFQDIFQSQLEDPSSAAVYSSLQTSRAVPQTLTEKIVQKYSVGLAKEKFVKSGDYVTISPHRCMTHDNSWPVALKFMSIGATQLHNPKQIVMTLDHDVQNKSEKNLQKYRQIEDFAKHQGVEFYPAGRGIGHQVMVEEGFAWPGTLVVASDSHSNMYGGVGCLGTPIVRTDGASIWATGKTWWQIPPVAKVTLTGVLPPGVTGKDVIVALCGLFDKDDVLNHAIEFTGPEETLRSLSVDDRLTIANMTTEWGALSGLFPIDGVLKGWLKGKATTAAMGLAEGPFKTLAPQHFTHPLLEQLFANPLTADKGAKYAKELFLDLSTLAPYVSGPNSVKVATPLKDLEAQDIKVNKAYLVSCTNSRASDIAAAARVFKEAAAKNGGKVPKIAEGVEFYVAAASIPEQLAAEEAGDWQTLLDAGATPLLPGCAQCIGLGTGLLEPGEVGISASNRNFKGRMGSTEAKAYLGSPEVVAASALSGKLSGPGWYQAPEGCTEVLRGEGDGIKEEDRMLTAEQALEKIIGQIDTLVADGEKQFAPEGEEVSDNSLTEVYPGFPERVSGEIIFCDADNINTDGIYPGKYTYQDDVSQETMAQVCMSNYDVQFSSIAKEGDILVTGFNFGCGSSREQAATAILAKKIPLVVSGSFGNIFSRNSINNALMGLEVPRLINRLRESFSGESLTCRTGWTLTWDVRRSQIEVQEGNNGPKWTHKVGELPPNVQEIIAKGGLEKWVQNEIGA
;
A
#
# COMPACT_ATOMS: atom_id res chain seq x y z
N MET A 1 6.01 63.51 30.17
CA MET A 1 5.19 64.66 30.62
C MET A 1 3.74 64.46 30.13
N LYS A 2 2.76 64.90 30.92
CA LYS A 2 1.31 65.03 30.59
C LYS A 2 1.03 66.53 30.25
N PRO A 3 -0.20 66.96 29.87
CA PRO A 3 -1.23 66.36 28.99
C PRO A 3 -2.00 67.41 28.12
N ARG A 4 -2.98 66.97 27.30
CA ARG A 4 -4.41 67.47 27.16
C ARG A 4 -4.99 67.00 25.79
N LEU A 5 -6.13 66.30 25.68
CA LEU A 5 -7.55 66.58 26.05
C LEU A 5 -8.18 67.73 25.21
N SER A 6 -9.43 67.68 24.70
CA SER A 6 -10.42 66.60 24.51
C SER A 6 -11.67 67.10 23.75
N ALA A 7 -12.33 66.23 22.95
CA ALA A 7 -13.79 66.10 22.68
C ALA A 7 -14.79 67.30 22.68
N ARG A 8 -15.72 67.36 21.68
CA ARG A 8 -17.19 67.11 21.87
C ARG A 8 -18.09 67.27 20.61
N ARG A 9 -19.29 66.65 20.71
CA ARG A 9 -20.48 66.57 19.84
C ARG A 9 -21.12 67.90 19.37
N ILE A 10 -22.02 67.83 18.35
CA ILE A 10 -23.44 68.36 18.28
C ILE A 10 -24.01 68.09 16.84
N PHE A 11 -25.07 67.26 16.65
CA PHE A 11 -26.52 67.57 16.38
C PHE A 11 -26.79 68.36 15.05
N LEU A 12 -27.75 68.07 14.15
CA LEU A 12 -29.23 67.88 14.25
C LEU A 12 -29.86 67.21 12.98
N PHE A 13 -31.01 66.50 13.11
CA PHE A 13 -32.20 66.30 12.21
C PHE A 13 -32.06 66.14 10.65
N ASN A 14 -32.93 65.46 9.88
CA ASN A 14 -34.35 65.07 10.04
C ASN A 14 -34.77 63.84 9.17
N SER A 15 -35.96 63.27 9.43
CA SER A 15 -36.63 62.14 8.71
C SER A 15 -37.54 62.64 7.54
N PRO A 16 -38.34 61.85 6.76
CA PRO A 16 -38.82 60.45 6.97
C PRO A 16 -39.04 59.51 5.73
N PHE A 17 -39.45 58.26 6.04
CA PHE A 17 -40.04 57.24 5.14
C PHE A 17 -41.54 57.51 4.82
N PRO A 18 -42.17 56.83 3.83
CA PRO A 18 -43.06 55.70 4.19
C PRO A 18 -43.10 54.50 3.20
N ARG A 19 -43.87 53.45 3.56
CA ARG A 19 -44.08 52.18 2.84
C ARG A 19 -45.44 52.13 2.08
N CYS A 20 -45.56 51.12 1.19
CA CYS A 20 -46.70 50.19 1.00
C CYS A 20 -47.69 50.31 -0.19
N ARG A 21 -47.75 49.20 -0.97
CA ARG A 21 -48.89 48.46 -1.57
C ARG A 21 -49.99 49.13 -2.45
N SER A 22 -49.99 48.67 -3.71
CA SER A 22 -51.11 48.07 -4.48
C SER A 22 -52.22 48.92 -5.15
N VAL A 23 -52.84 48.30 -6.17
CA VAL A 23 -53.86 48.74 -7.15
C VAL A 23 -53.24 49.40 -8.40
N GLY A 24 -53.55 49.03 -9.66
CA GLY A 24 -54.48 48.03 -10.23
C GLY A 24 -55.16 48.59 -11.49
N GLN A 25 -55.15 47.84 -12.62
CA GLN A 25 -55.83 48.17 -13.90
C GLN A 25 -55.30 49.43 -14.67
N ILE A 26 -55.44 49.64 -16.00
CA ILE A 26 -56.14 48.92 -17.10
C ILE A 26 -55.39 49.10 -18.47
N GLN A 27 -55.83 48.36 -19.49
CA GLN A 27 -55.24 48.19 -20.84
C GLN A 27 -55.35 49.36 -21.85
N ARG A 28 -54.50 49.33 -22.91
CA ARG A 28 -54.82 49.24 -24.38
C ARG A 28 -53.49 49.17 -25.17
N ARG A 29 -53.18 48.13 -26.00
CA ARG A 29 -53.67 47.75 -27.36
C ARG A 29 -53.48 48.89 -28.38
N HIS A 30 -52.90 48.75 -29.59
CA HIS A 30 -52.72 47.65 -30.57
C HIS A 30 -51.29 47.71 -31.23
N ALA A 31 -50.75 46.76 -32.01
CA ALA A 31 -51.35 46.04 -33.15
C ALA A 31 -50.79 44.62 -33.45
N SER A 32 -51.50 43.92 -34.33
CA SER A 32 -51.36 42.53 -34.81
C SER A 32 -50.48 42.42 -36.09
N SER A 33 -50.17 41.27 -36.71
CA SER A 33 -50.92 39.99 -36.82
C SER A 33 -50.09 38.75 -37.23
N SER A 34 -50.53 37.58 -36.77
CA SER A 34 -50.10 36.22 -37.17
C SER A 34 -50.82 35.72 -38.45
N PRO A 35 -50.63 34.48 -38.97
CA PRO A 35 -50.95 33.18 -38.33
C PRO A 35 -49.78 32.15 -38.48
N ALA A 36 -49.79 30.86 -38.13
CA ALA A 36 -50.70 29.91 -37.43
C ALA A 36 -49.79 28.82 -36.74
N SER A 37 -50.19 27.80 -35.97
CA SER A 37 -51.46 27.27 -35.44
C SER A 37 -51.18 26.42 -34.16
N SER A 38 -51.95 25.36 -33.85
CA SER A 38 -51.61 24.28 -32.89
C SER A 38 -52.29 22.97 -33.31
N PRO A 39 -51.88 21.79 -32.79
CA PRO A 39 -52.74 21.19 -31.76
C PRO A 39 -52.01 20.40 -30.63
N LYS A 40 -52.49 20.54 -29.40
CA LYS A 40 -52.23 19.62 -28.27
C LYS A 40 -53.46 18.76 -28.02
N GLN A 41 -53.37 17.42 -28.11
CA GLN A 41 -54.10 16.46 -27.26
C GLN A 41 -53.71 15.00 -27.60
N ARG A 42 -52.66 14.45 -26.97
CA ARG A 42 -52.41 12.99 -26.86
C ARG A 42 -51.26 12.54 -25.95
N SER A 43 -50.38 13.45 -25.50
CA SER A 43 -49.16 13.07 -24.75
C SER A 43 -49.37 12.80 -23.24
N TRP A 44 -50.28 13.53 -22.59
CA TRP A 44 -50.36 13.58 -21.11
C TRP A 44 -50.73 12.26 -20.43
N SER A 45 -51.51 11.39 -21.09
CA SER A 45 -51.85 10.06 -20.55
C SER A 45 -50.70 9.06 -20.62
N ARG A 46 -49.69 9.24 -21.49
CA ARG A 46 -48.49 8.39 -21.49
C ARG A 46 -47.49 8.81 -20.41
N VAL A 47 -47.30 10.12 -20.22
CA VAL A 47 -46.41 10.64 -19.17
C VAL A 47 -46.88 10.17 -17.79
N ALA A 48 -48.17 10.30 -17.46
CA ALA A 48 -48.69 9.86 -16.17
C ALA A 48 -48.46 8.37 -15.88
N VAL A 49 -48.66 7.49 -16.86
CA VAL A 49 -48.42 6.03 -16.69
C VAL A 49 -46.93 5.73 -16.54
N VAL A 50 -46.05 6.39 -17.30
CA VAL A 50 -44.59 6.22 -17.18
C VAL A 50 -44.08 6.77 -15.84
N THR A 51 -44.57 7.91 -15.35
CA THR A 51 -44.18 8.45 -14.04
C THR A 51 -44.64 7.56 -12.89
N ILE A 52 -45.84 6.97 -12.96
CA ILE A 52 -46.32 6.02 -11.94
C ILE A 52 -45.51 4.71 -11.99
N ALA A 53 -45.19 4.19 -13.17
CA ALA A 53 -44.33 3.02 -13.33
C ALA A 53 -42.89 3.29 -12.84
N ALA A 54 -42.31 4.44 -13.17
CA ALA A 54 -40.98 4.86 -12.72
C ALA A 54 -40.93 5.14 -11.22
N ALA A 55 -42.01 5.67 -10.62
CA ALA A 55 -42.12 5.82 -9.17
C ALA A 55 -42.28 4.47 -8.45
N ALA A 56 -43.02 3.52 -9.04
CA ALA A 56 -43.14 2.15 -8.50
C ALA A 56 -41.81 1.37 -8.61
N ILE A 57 -41.11 1.49 -9.75
CA ILE A 57 -39.77 0.91 -9.95
C ILE A 57 -38.76 1.61 -9.03
N GLY A 58 -38.81 2.94 -8.89
CA GLY A 58 -37.95 3.71 -7.99
C GLY A 58 -38.19 3.39 -6.52
N ALA A 59 -39.44 3.14 -6.10
CA ALA A 59 -39.76 2.65 -4.76
C ALA A 59 -39.28 1.20 -4.54
N TYR A 60 -39.40 0.34 -5.56
CA TYR A 60 -38.92 -1.03 -5.52
C TYR A 60 -37.38 -1.10 -5.44
N VAL A 61 -36.67 -0.36 -6.29
CA VAL A 61 -35.20 -0.24 -6.29
C VAL A 61 -34.70 0.48 -5.03
N GLY A 62 -35.38 1.54 -4.60
CA GLY A 62 -35.09 2.24 -3.34
C GLY A 62 -35.30 1.37 -2.09
N SER A 63 -36.22 0.40 -2.15
CA SER A 63 -36.39 -0.61 -1.09
C SER A 63 -35.28 -1.67 -1.07
N GLN A 64 -34.60 -1.90 -2.20
CA GLN A 64 -33.47 -2.83 -2.33
C GLN A 64 -32.13 -2.19 -1.92
N GLN A 65 -31.93 -0.88 -2.17
CA GLN A 65 -30.65 -0.19 -1.93
C GLN A 65 -30.47 0.36 -0.51
N LYS A 66 -31.35 0.06 0.46
CA LYS A 66 -31.24 0.55 1.83
C LYS A 66 -31.21 -0.56 2.90
N ALA A 67 -30.38 -1.56 2.67
CA ALA A 67 -29.99 -2.54 3.67
C ALA A 67 -28.45 -2.70 3.69
N THR A 68 -27.79 -2.11 4.68
CA THR A 68 -26.48 -2.62 5.13
C THR A 68 -26.73 -4.02 5.67
N SER A 69 -26.29 -5.05 4.92
CA SER A 69 -26.55 -6.44 5.28
C SER A 69 -25.92 -6.75 6.64
N THR A 70 -26.73 -6.90 7.67
CA THR A 70 -26.34 -7.47 8.97
C THR A 70 -26.25 -9.01 8.91
N THR A 71 -26.48 -9.58 7.73
CA THR A 71 -26.44 -11.01 7.45
C THR A 71 -25.10 -11.38 6.82
N LEU A 72 -24.46 -12.41 7.39
CA LEU A 72 -23.19 -12.96 6.96
C LEU A 72 -23.28 -13.35 5.48
N ASN A 73 -22.44 -12.77 4.63
CA ASN A 73 -22.40 -13.08 3.20
C ASN A 73 -20.95 -13.15 2.66
N PRO A 74 -20.69 -13.84 1.53
CA PRO A 74 -19.32 -14.09 1.07
C PRO A 74 -18.58 -12.87 0.54
N ILE A 75 -19.29 -11.76 0.29
CA ILE A 75 -18.78 -10.59 -0.43
C ILE A 75 -18.35 -9.50 0.56
N THR A 76 -19.23 -9.11 1.49
CA THR A 76 -18.98 -8.00 2.44
C THR A 76 -18.58 -8.51 3.82
N PHE A 77 -17.59 -7.87 4.43
CA PHE A 77 -17.29 -8.10 5.84
C PHE A 77 -18.42 -7.54 6.72
N THR A 78 -18.82 -8.34 7.71
CA THR A 78 -19.86 -8.04 8.71
C THR A 78 -19.20 -8.13 10.10
N PRO A 79 -19.39 -7.15 11.00
CA PRO A 79 -18.79 -7.21 12.33
C PRO A 79 -19.50 -8.22 13.22
N TYR A 80 -18.72 -9.07 13.90
CA TYR A 80 -19.19 -10.06 14.88
C TYR A 80 -18.47 -9.86 16.22
N TYR A 81 -19.20 -9.93 17.32
CA TYR A 81 -18.69 -9.56 18.64
C TYR A 81 -18.19 -10.78 19.38
N LEU A 82 -16.99 -10.67 19.96
CA LEU A 82 -16.40 -11.72 20.77
C LEU A 82 -17.09 -11.83 22.14
N THR A 83 -17.66 -13.00 22.44
CA THR A 83 -18.48 -13.24 23.65
C THR A 83 -17.89 -14.26 24.64
N SER A 84 -17.09 -15.23 24.17
CA SER A 84 -16.28 -16.10 25.06
C SER A 84 -14.87 -16.35 24.47
N LYS A 85 -13.89 -16.58 25.36
CA LYS A 85 -12.53 -17.08 25.07
C LYS A 85 -12.21 -18.18 26.08
N GLU A 86 -12.35 -19.44 25.68
CA GLU A 86 -12.13 -20.60 26.55
C GLU A 86 -10.82 -21.30 26.21
N PRO A 87 -9.77 -21.21 27.06
CA PRO A 87 -8.50 -21.89 26.82
C PRO A 87 -8.68 -23.41 26.92
N VAL A 88 -8.21 -24.13 25.89
CA VAL A 88 -8.32 -25.60 25.77
C VAL A 88 -6.97 -26.29 26.04
N SER A 89 -5.86 -25.64 25.69
CA SER A 89 -4.50 -26.14 25.91
C SER A 89 -3.54 -24.97 26.18
N SER A 90 -2.26 -25.25 26.42
CA SER A 90 -1.22 -24.21 26.55
C SER A 90 -1.07 -23.32 25.30
N THR A 91 -1.66 -23.73 24.17
CA THR A 91 -1.58 -23.02 22.89
C THR A 91 -2.91 -22.91 22.13
N GLY A 92 -4.01 -23.54 22.58
CA GLY A 92 -5.30 -23.55 21.91
C GLY A 92 -6.42 -22.90 22.73
N CYS A 93 -7.34 -22.18 22.06
CA CYS A 93 -8.48 -21.53 22.69
C CYS A 93 -9.72 -21.60 21.77
N VAL A 94 -10.92 -21.75 22.34
CA VAL A 94 -12.19 -21.61 21.62
C VAL A 94 -12.70 -20.18 21.76
N PHE A 95 -13.02 -19.56 20.62
CA PHE A 95 -13.57 -18.21 20.53
C PHE A 95 -15.04 -18.30 20.14
N THR A 96 -15.93 -17.71 20.94
CA THR A 96 -17.38 -17.68 20.64
C THR A 96 -17.78 -16.29 20.17
N LEU A 97 -18.28 -16.18 18.94
CA LEU A 97 -18.65 -14.93 18.29
C LEU A 97 -20.17 -14.84 18.08
N LYS A 98 -20.75 -13.65 18.27
CA LYS A 98 -22.19 -13.39 18.07
C LYS A 98 -22.44 -12.19 17.14
N ALA A 99 -23.48 -12.28 16.32
CA ALA A 99 -23.91 -11.21 15.41
C ALA A 99 -24.51 -9.99 16.15
N PRO A 100 -24.42 -8.76 15.59
CA PRO A 100 -24.86 -7.51 16.23
C PRO A 100 -26.34 -7.39 16.61
N LYS A 101 -27.23 -8.18 16.00
CA LYS A 101 -28.68 -8.11 16.22
C LYS A 101 -29.31 -9.52 16.20
N PRO A 102 -30.30 -9.80 17.06
CA PRO A 102 -31.14 -10.98 16.93
C PRO A 102 -32.12 -10.75 15.77
N VAL A 103 -31.81 -11.30 14.59
CA VAL A 103 -32.65 -11.25 13.38
C VAL A 103 -32.58 -12.62 12.72
N SER A 104 -33.73 -13.11 12.25
CA SER A 104 -34.01 -14.47 11.75
C SER A 104 -33.08 -15.02 10.67
N ASP A 105 -32.36 -14.15 9.96
CA ASP A 105 -31.83 -14.48 8.65
C ASP A 105 -30.42 -15.09 8.71
N ASN A 106 -29.61 -14.74 9.74
CA ASN A 106 -28.32 -15.39 9.95
C ASN A 106 -28.46 -16.88 10.30
N CYS A 107 -29.52 -17.25 11.04
CA CYS A 107 -29.77 -18.66 11.41
C CYS A 107 -30.02 -19.52 10.16
N GLN A 108 -30.77 -19.00 9.18
CA GLN A 108 -30.99 -19.69 7.90
C GLN A 108 -29.69 -19.86 7.11
N VAL A 109 -28.85 -18.82 7.05
CA VAL A 109 -27.53 -18.89 6.39
C VAL A 109 -26.62 -19.92 7.05
N TYR A 110 -26.60 -20.01 8.39
CA TYR A 110 -25.85 -21.05 9.08
C TYR A 110 -26.43 -22.45 8.78
N GLU A 111 -27.75 -22.62 8.89
CA GLU A 111 -28.44 -23.88 8.62
C GLU A 111 -28.15 -24.44 7.22
N GLU A 112 -28.18 -23.59 6.18
CA GLU A 112 -27.85 -24.00 4.82
C GLU A 112 -26.37 -24.40 4.68
N ALA A 113 -25.46 -23.66 5.33
CA ALA A 113 -24.04 -23.99 5.33
C ALA A 113 -23.74 -25.32 6.05
N TRP A 114 -24.36 -25.58 7.22
CA TRP A 114 -24.26 -26.85 7.95
C TRP A 114 -24.82 -28.06 7.19
N LYS A 115 -25.77 -27.87 6.26
CA LYS A 115 -26.34 -28.96 5.44
C LYS A 115 -25.46 -29.32 4.23
N THR A 116 -24.64 -28.37 3.76
CA THR A 116 -23.95 -28.45 2.46
C THR A 116 -22.62 -29.20 2.50
N GLY A 117 -21.78 -28.96 3.51
CA GLY A 117 -20.42 -29.52 3.53
C GLY A 117 -19.57 -29.02 4.69
N VAL A 118 -18.33 -28.70 4.38
CA VAL A 118 -17.43 -27.91 5.23
C VAL A 118 -17.33 -26.50 4.67
N TRP A 119 -17.35 -25.52 5.56
CA TRP A 119 -17.38 -24.10 5.25
C TRP A 119 -16.53 -23.29 6.22
N SER A 120 -16.08 -22.11 5.79
CA SER A 120 -15.27 -21.20 6.57
C SER A 120 -15.88 -19.79 6.61
N VAL A 121 -15.33 -18.96 7.49
CA VAL A 121 -15.47 -17.50 7.43
C VAL A 121 -14.09 -16.87 7.44
N MET A 122 -13.88 -15.90 6.55
CA MET A 122 -12.66 -15.11 6.50
C MET A 122 -12.69 -14.05 7.60
N PHE A 123 -11.76 -14.12 8.54
CA PHE A 123 -11.51 -13.06 9.51
C PHE A 123 -10.51 -12.08 8.91
N LYS A 124 -10.71 -10.78 9.14
CA LYS A 124 -9.83 -9.69 8.68
C LYS A 124 -9.06 -9.09 9.86
N GLN A 125 -7.74 -8.92 9.68
CA GLN A 125 -6.88 -8.17 10.59
C GLN A 125 -6.72 -6.73 10.04
N PRO A 126 -7.36 -5.72 10.64
CA PRO A 126 -7.46 -4.39 10.02
C PRO A 126 -6.13 -3.61 9.95
N GLN A 127 -5.16 -3.87 10.84
CA GLN A 127 -3.89 -3.14 10.83
C GLN A 127 -2.92 -3.59 9.72
N LEU A 128 -2.99 -4.86 9.31
CA LEU A 128 -2.12 -5.44 8.28
C LEU A 128 -2.89 -5.80 6.99
N GLN A 129 -4.22 -5.60 6.96
CA GLN A 129 -5.14 -6.02 5.89
C GLN A 129 -5.02 -7.51 5.51
N ILE A 130 -4.56 -8.35 6.44
CA ILE A 130 -4.46 -9.81 6.26
C ILE A 130 -5.84 -10.43 6.47
N GLY A 131 -6.31 -11.20 5.49
CA GLY A 131 -7.44 -12.13 5.65
C GLY A 131 -6.95 -13.54 5.99
N ARG A 132 -7.66 -14.25 6.87
CA ARG A 132 -7.46 -15.70 7.13
C ARG A 132 -8.78 -16.38 7.39
N ASP A 133 -8.94 -17.56 6.83
CA ASP A 133 -10.17 -18.34 6.93
C ASP A 133 -10.17 -19.26 8.15
N TYR A 134 -11.29 -19.26 8.87
CA TYR A 134 -11.50 -20.09 10.06
C TYR A 134 -12.80 -20.88 9.92
N THR A 135 -12.72 -22.19 10.13
CA THR A 135 -13.87 -23.09 10.13
C THR A 135 -14.58 -23.04 11.49
N PRO A 136 -15.90 -22.77 11.55
CA PRO A 136 -16.65 -22.83 12.78
C PRO A 136 -16.83 -24.28 13.25
N LEU A 137 -16.77 -24.48 14.56
CA LEU A 137 -17.13 -25.72 15.23
C LEU A 137 -18.66 -25.93 15.16
N PRO A 138 -19.14 -27.18 15.01
CA PRO A 138 -20.56 -27.48 15.06
C PRO A 138 -21.27 -27.00 16.34
N PRO A 139 -22.59 -26.74 16.28
CA PRO A 139 -23.38 -26.39 17.45
C PRO A 139 -23.54 -27.58 18.42
N THR A 140 -23.38 -27.31 19.71
CA THR A 140 -23.70 -28.22 20.83
C THR A 140 -25.18 -28.18 21.17
N SER A 141 -25.68 -29.22 21.84
CA SER A 141 -27.08 -29.33 22.27
C SER A 141 -27.48 -28.41 23.45
N VAL A 142 -26.66 -27.41 23.77
CA VAL A 142 -26.78 -26.58 25.00
C VAL A 142 -26.69 -25.07 24.70
N GLU A 143 -26.35 -24.68 23.48
CA GLU A 143 -26.03 -23.29 23.12
C GLU A 143 -27.04 -22.67 22.14
N ASN A 144 -27.14 -21.34 22.14
CA ASN A 144 -28.06 -20.60 21.27
C ASN A 144 -27.64 -20.71 19.79
N GLU A 145 -28.61 -20.90 18.90
CA GLU A 145 -28.44 -21.06 17.43
C GLU A 145 -27.84 -19.81 16.71
N GLU A 146 -27.56 -18.73 17.45
CA GLU A 146 -27.08 -17.44 16.94
C GLU A 146 -25.55 -17.21 17.04
N SER A 147 -24.79 -18.12 17.66
CA SER A 147 -23.34 -17.97 17.89
C SER A 147 -22.46 -18.97 17.13
N LEU A 148 -21.33 -18.49 16.62
CA LEU A 148 -20.31 -19.30 15.94
C LEU A 148 -19.08 -19.48 16.84
N ARG A 149 -18.63 -20.72 17.01
CA ARG A 149 -17.45 -21.07 17.82
C ARG A 149 -16.26 -21.43 16.93
N PHE A 150 -15.04 -21.03 17.30
CA PHE A 150 -13.83 -21.27 16.50
C PHE A 150 -12.67 -21.78 17.36
N PHE A 151 -12.07 -22.91 17.00
CA PHE A 151 -10.87 -23.42 17.67
C PHE A 151 -9.60 -22.83 17.03
N ILE A 152 -8.92 -21.93 17.73
CA ILE A 152 -7.79 -21.15 17.20
C ILE A 152 -6.57 -21.32 18.11
N ARG A 153 -5.47 -21.84 17.55
CA ARG A 153 -4.18 -21.88 18.25
C ARG A 153 -3.43 -20.57 18.16
N LYS A 154 -2.74 -20.21 19.24
CA LYS A 154 -1.81 -19.10 19.35
C LYS A 154 -0.46 -19.52 18.80
N ASP A 155 -0.14 -19.04 17.60
CA ASP A 155 1.19 -19.17 17.01
C ASP A 155 2.05 -17.99 17.50
N PRO A 156 3.26 -18.23 18.08
CA PRO A 156 4.18 -17.17 18.49
C PRO A 156 4.58 -16.22 17.36
N PHE A 157 4.53 -16.67 16.10
CA PHE A 157 4.95 -15.93 14.91
C PHE A 157 3.77 -15.59 13.97
N GLY A 158 2.64 -16.28 14.09
CA GLY A 158 1.48 -16.10 13.20
C GLY A 158 0.63 -14.87 13.54
N GLU A 159 0.83 -13.76 12.81
CA GLU A 159 0.21 -12.45 13.05
C GLU A 159 -1.29 -12.46 13.34
N MET A 160 -2.11 -13.12 12.49
CA MET A 160 -3.56 -13.22 12.71
C MET A 160 -3.88 -13.92 14.04
N SER A 161 -3.19 -15.01 14.38
CA SER A 161 -3.45 -15.72 15.64
C SER A 161 -3.07 -14.89 16.86
N ARG A 162 -1.97 -14.13 16.79
CA ARG A 162 -1.55 -13.21 17.86
C ARG A 162 -2.56 -12.06 18.01
N TYR A 163 -3.05 -11.52 16.89
CA TYR A 163 -4.12 -10.53 16.85
C TYR A 163 -5.37 -11.03 17.56
N LEU A 164 -5.94 -12.17 17.12
CA LEU A 164 -7.16 -12.73 17.70
C LEU A 164 -7.00 -13.08 19.19
N HIS A 165 -5.91 -13.74 19.56
CA HIS A 165 -5.60 -14.03 20.98
C HIS A 165 -5.40 -12.75 21.82
N GLY A 166 -4.97 -11.64 21.21
CA GLY A 166 -4.84 -10.33 21.84
C GLY A 166 -6.09 -9.45 21.90
N LEU A 167 -7.23 -9.86 21.31
CA LEU A 167 -8.48 -9.08 21.37
C LEU A 167 -9.13 -9.10 22.75
N ASP A 168 -9.74 -7.99 23.16
CA ASP A 168 -10.55 -7.92 24.38
C ASP A 168 -11.99 -8.45 24.13
N MET A 169 -12.66 -8.88 25.20
CA MET A 169 -14.07 -9.29 25.14
C MET A 169 -14.97 -8.14 24.67
N GLY A 170 -15.96 -8.46 23.83
CA GLY A 170 -16.83 -7.46 23.20
C GLY A 170 -16.21 -6.73 22.01
N THR A 171 -14.95 -7.00 21.64
CA THR A 171 -14.34 -6.41 20.43
C THR A 171 -15.02 -6.96 19.16
N PRO A 172 -15.40 -6.11 18.18
CA PRO A 172 -15.88 -6.58 16.89
C PRO A 172 -14.75 -7.15 16.03
N ILE A 173 -15.02 -8.28 15.40
CA ILE A 173 -14.18 -8.96 14.41
C ILE A 173 -14.90 -8.88 13.07
N GLU A 174 -14.27 -8.28 12.07
CA GLU A 174 -14.80 -8.27 10.70
C GLU A 174 -14.71 -9.68 10.09
N MET A 175 -15.85 -10.28 9.75
CA MET A 175 -15.91 -11.58 9.07
C MET A 175 -16.78 -11.58 7.81
N ARG A 176 -16.40 -12.37 6.80
CA ARG A 176 -17.25 -12.67 5.61
C ARG A 176 -17.32 -14.17 5.34
N GLY A 177 -18.41 -14.63 4.75
CA GLY A 177 -18.73 -16.05 4.51
C GLY A 177 -20.24 -16.27 4.54
N PRO A 178 -20.77 -17.48 4.79
CA PRO A 178 -20.06 -18.75 4.74
C PRO A 178 -19.41 -18.94 3.36
N GLN A 179 -18.14 -19.31 3.33
CA GLN A 179 -17.47 -19.77 2.11
C GLN A 179 -17.44 -21.29 2.14
N ILE A 180 -18.02 -21.96 1.13
CA ILE A 180 -18.04 -23.43 1.07
C ILE A 180 -16.66 -23.91 0.60
N GLU A 181 -15.93 -24.57 1.49
CA GLU A 181 -14.59 -25.13 1.26
C GLU A 181 -14.69 -26.45 0.49
N CYS A 182 -15.64 -27.31 0.87
CA CYS A 182 -15.91 -28.57 0.19
C CYS A 182 -17.33 -29.04 0.45
N GLU A 183 -18.11 -29.18 -0.62
CA GLU A 183 -19.38 -29.89 -0.60
C GLU A 183 -19.15 -31.39 -0.31
N ILE A 184 -19.96 -31.96 0.59
CA ILE A 184 -19.98 -33.40 0.87
C ILE A 184 -21.19 -34.00 0.14
N PRO A 185 -21.01 -34.71 -1.00
CA PRO A 185 -22.11 -35.26 -1.79
C PRO A 185 -23.07 -36.14 -0.98
N LEU A 186 -24.35 -36.14 -1.35
CA LEU A 186 -25.40 -36.89 -0.67
C LEU A 186 -25.21 -38.43 -0.73
N ASP A 187 -24.42 -38.91 -1.69
CA ASP A 187 -24.08 -40.33 -1.88
C ASP A 187 -22.83 -40.79 -1.11
N THR A 188 -22.14 -39.88 -0.40
CA THR A 188 -20.98 -40.20 0.45
C THR A 188 -21.39 -41.03 1.65
N GLN A 189 -20.72 -42.16 1.85
CA GLN A 189 -20.99 -43.12 2.93
C GLN A 189 -19.82 -43.34 3.88
N GLN A 190 -18.60 -43.02 3.45
CA GLN A 190 -17.41 -43.15 4.30
C GLN A 190 -16.49 -41.95 4.08
N ILE A 191 -16.09 -41.29 5.16
CA ILE A 191 -15.05 -40.26 5.17
C ILE A 191 -13.88 -40.76 6.01
N LEU A 192 -12.67 -40.72 5.44
CA LEU A 192 -11.42 -40.74 6.19
C LEU A 192 -10.91 -39.30 6.28
N PHE A 193 -10.89 -38.74 7.48
CA PHE A 193 -10.44 -37.39 7.73
C PHE A 193 -9.07 -37.40 8.41
N ILE A 194 -8.10 -36.69 7.83
CA ILE A 194 -6.74 -36.57 8.37
C ILE A 194 -6.56 -35.14 8.84
N ALA A 195 -6.51 -34.94 10.16
CA ALA A 195 -6.51 -33.63 10.81
C ALA A 195 -5.14 -33.34 11.45
N GLY A 196 -4.56 -32.19 11.16
CA GLY A 196 -3.37 -31.67 11.82
C GLY A 196 -3.72 -30.45 12.68
N GLY A 197 -3.49 -30.53 14.00
CA GLY A 197 -3.75 -29.43 14.94
C GLY A 197 -5.19 -28.92 14.87
N THR A 198 -5.38 -27.66 14.46
CA THR A 198 -6.71 -27.03 14.32
C THR A 198 -7.56 -27.59 13.18
N GLY A 199 -6.99 -28.41 12.28
CA GLY A 199 -7.72 -29.13 11.22
C GLY A 199 -8.81 -30.09 11.72
N ILE A 200 -8.89 -30.31 13.04
CA ILE A 200 -9.97 -31.03 13.72
C ILE A 200 -11.33 -30.31 13.63
N ALA A 201 -11.36 -28.97 13.49
CA ALA A 201 -12.62 -28.22 13.35
C ALA A 201 -13.35 -28.57 12.02
N PRO A 202 -12.67 -28.53 10.86
CA PRO A 202 -13.17 -29.15 9.61
C PRO A 202 -13.58 -30.62 9.74
N ALA A 203 -12.88 -31.43 10.53
CA ALA A 203 -13.23 -32.84 10.72
C ALA A 203 -14.56 -33.02 11.49
N LEU A 204 -14.75 -32.25 12.56
CA LEU A 204 -16.00 -32.19 13.32
C LEU A 204 -17.16 -31.70 12.45
N GLN A 205 -16.95 -30.68 11.62
CA GLN A 205 -17.95 -30.18 10.70
C GLN A 205 -18.30 -31.19 9.60
N ALA A 206 -17.31 -31.87 9.00
CA ALA A 206 -17.55 -32.95 8.06
C ALA A 206 -18.33 -34.12 8.68
N GLY A 207 -18.01 -34.48 9.93
CA GLY A 207 -18.75 -35.46 10.72
C GLY A 207 -20.19 -35.03 10.98
N HIS A 208 -20.42 -33.80 11.42
CA HIS A 208 -21.75 -33.23 11.64
C HIS A 208 -22.60 -33.30 10.36
N THR A 209 -22.09 -32.79 9.24
CA THR A 209 -22.78 -32.76 7.95
C THR A 209 -23.06 -34.17 7.42
N LEU A 210 -22.11 -35.12 7.53
CA LEU A 210 -22.29 -36.50 7.09
C LEU A 210 -23.31 -37.26 7.96
N LEU A 211 -23.17 -37.20 9.28
CA LEU A 211 -23.94 -38.01 10.23
C LEU A 211 -25.36 -37.50 10.43
N SER A 212 -25.64 -36.21 10.15
CA SER A 212 -27.01 -35.68 10.10
C SER A 212 -27.92 -36.43 9.12
N ARG A 213 -27.35 -37.14 8.15
CA ARG A 213 -28.04 -37.94 7.13
C ARG A 213 -28.35 -39.37 7.59
N THR A 214 -27.98 -39.74 8.83
CA THR A 214 -28.24 -41.05 9.42
C THR A 214 -29.74 -41.33 9.49
N ASN A 215 -30.17 -42.48 8.97
CA ASN A 215 -31.51 -43.04 9.15
C ASN A 215 -31.44 -44.58 9.18
N ASP A 216 -32.57 -45.26 9.34
CA ASP A 216 -32.64 -46.72 9.45
C ASP A 216 -32.03 -47.48 8.26
N SER A 217 -32.03 -46.87 7.07
CA SER A 217 -31.50 -47.44 5.82
C SER A 217 -30.10 -46.94 5.42
N HIS A 218 -29.62 -45.85 6.03
CA HIS A 218 -28.40 -45.15 5.62
C HIS A 218 -27.60 -44.75 6.86
N LYS A 219 -26.46 -45.43 7.09
CA LYS A 219 -25.60 -45.25 8.28
C LYS A 219 -24.17 -44.96 7.84
N PRO A 220 -23.84 -43.68 7.54
CA PRO A 220 -22.54 -43.31 7.01
C PRO A 220 -21.50 -43.24 8.15
N LYS A 221 -20.22 -43.38 7.81
CA LYS A 221 -19.13 -43.45 8.81
C LYS A 221 -18.06 -42.40 8.57
N ILE A 222 -17.49 -41.88 9.65
CA ILE A 222 -16.30 -41.02 9.61
C ILE A 222 -15.21 -41.57 10.54
N HIS A 223 -14.00 -41.72 10.00
CA HIS A 223 -12.80 -42.05 10.74
C HIS A 223 -11.87 -40.83 10.76
N ILE A 224 -11.38 -40.41 11.92
CA ILE A 224 -10.53 -39.23 12.08
C ILE A 224 -9.15 -39.67 12.58
N LEU A 225 -8.09 -39.37 11.81
CA LEU A 225 -6.70 -39.46 12.27
C LEU A 225 -6.25 -38.06 12.68
N TRP A 226 -6.05 -37.80 13.97
CA TRP A 226 -5.76 -36.46 14.50
C TRP A 226 -4.33 -36.35 15.05
N ALA A 227 -3.47 -35.66 14.29
CA ALA A 227 -2.10 -35.35 14.68
C ALA A 227 -2.01 -34.04 15.48
N ASN A 228 -1.30 -34.08 16.60
CA ASN A 228 -1.04 -32.96 17.49
C ASN A 228 0.44 -32.91 17.85
N ARG A 229 0.99 -31.70 18.07
CA ARG A 229 2.36 -31.57 18.57
C ARG A 229 2.48 -31.99 20.03
N ARG A 230 1.44 -31.70 20.82
CA ARG A 230 1.43 -31.85 22.27
C ARG A 230 0.27 -32.70 22.75
N ARG A 231 0.44 -33.36 23.90
CA ARG A 231 -0.65 -34.14 24.53
C ARG A 231 -1.74 -33.25 25.15
N ASP A 232 -1.43 -32.01 25.53
CA ASP A 232 -2.40 -31.10 26.14
C ASP A 232 -3.54 -30.70 25.20
N ASP A 233 -3.28 -30.61 23.89
CA ASP A 233 -4.30 -30.33 22.85
C ASP A 233 -5.42 -31.39 22.81
N CYS A 234 -5.07 -32.66 23.05
CA CYS A 234 -5.95 -33.84 22.96
C CYS A 234 -6.06 -34.61 24.27
N LEU A 235 -5.88 -33.93 25.41
CA LEU A 235 -5.90 -34.55 26.74
C LEU A 235 -7.21 -35.32 26.97
N GLY A 236 -7.10 -36.56 27.48
CA GLY A 236 -8.24 -37.49 27.64
C GLY A 236 -8.56 -38.34 26.40
N GLY A 237 -8.02 -38.04 25.22
CA GLY A 237 -8.22 -38.83 24.00
C GLY A 237 -7.55 -40.21 24.06
N THR A 238 -8.24 -41.23 23.55
CA THR A 238 -7.71 -42.60 23.38
C THR A 238 -8.09 -43.15 22.01
N ASN A 239 -7.18 -43.92 21.41
CA ASN A 239 -7.34 -44.45 20.04
C ASN A 239 -8.42 -45.52 20.01
N ASP A 240 -9.39 -45.38 19.11
CA ASP A 240 -10.44 -46.39 18.90
C ASP A 240 -9.93 -47.61 18.11
N SER A 241 -8.83 -47.47 17.34
CA SER A 241 -8.23 -48.54 16.54
C SER A 241 -7.10 -49.26 17.25
N ALA A 242 -7.17 -50.60 17.28
CA ALA A 242 -6.11 -51.44 17.84
C ALA A 242 -4.95 -51.70 16.85
N MET A 243 -4.00 -50.76 16.70
CA MET A 243 -2.55 -51.02 16.44
C MET A 243 -1.74 -49.73 16.12
N THR A 244 -0.90 -49.26 17.06
CA THR A 244 0.28 -48.40 16.78
C THR A 244 1.38 -48.56 17.83
N SER A 245 2.08 -49.70 17.85
CA SER A 245 3.31 -49.87 18.65
C SER A 245 4.57 -49.79 17.78
N ARG A 246 5.35 -48.71 17.95
CA ARG A 246 6.75 -48.49 17.49
C ARG A 246 7.07 -48.79 16.01
N SER A 247 7.43 -47.76 15.24
CA SER A 247 8.17 -47.89 13.97
C SER A 247 9.63 -47.45 14.14
N GLU A 248 10.56 -48.20 13.56
CA GLU A 248 12.00 -48.12 13.81
C GLU A 248 12.70 -46.95 13.10
N ALA A 249 13.81 -46.48 13.68
CA ALA A 249 14.68 -45.45 13.11
C ALA A 249 15.66 -46.06 12.08
N SER A 250 15.91 -45.32 10.99
CA SER A 250 16.63 -45.84 9.83
C SER A 250 18.05 -45.25 9.66
N TRP A 251 19.03 -45.98 10.19
CA TRP A 251 20.30 -46.41 9.55
C TRP A 251 21.36 -45.46 8.93
N PHE A 252 21.41 -44.15 9.17
CA PHE A 252 22.60 -43.34 8.82
C PHE A 252 23.06 -42.36 9.91
N PHE A 253 23.78 -42.87 10.93
CA PHE A 253 24.89 -42.20 11.63
C PHE A 253 25.54 -43.18 12.63
N GLY A 254 26.69 -43.75 12.25
CA GLY A 254 27.58 -44.44 13.18
C GLY A 254 28.54 -43.46 13.86
N LEU A 255 28.95 -43.77 15.09
CA LEU A 255 29.86 -42.96 15.94
C LEU A 255 29.27 -41.63 16.43
N PHE A 256 28.45 -41.68 17.48
CA PHE A 256 28.85 -41.25 18.83
C PHE A 256 27.85 -41.84 19.85
N LYS A 257 28.35 -42.47 20.92
CA LYS A 257 27.53 -43.06 21.99
C LYS A 257 27.91 -42.43 23.32
N SER A 258 26.99 -41.68 23.92
CA SER A 258 27.09 -41.20 25.30
C SER A 258 25.71 -41.25 25.94
N SER A 259 25.66 -41.56 27.23
CA SER A 259 24.45 -41.97 27.95
C SER A 259 23.91 -40.89 28.88
N SER A 260 22.59 -40.74 28.92
CA SER A 260 21.87 -40.42 30.15
C SER A 260 20.44 -40.94 30.08
N ALA A 261 19.92 -41.44 31.19
CA ALA A 261 18.54 -41.92 31.32
C ALA A 261 17.69 -40.86 32.04
N GLY A 262 16.47 -40.61 31.57
CA GLY A 262 15.49 -39.78 32.26
C GLY A 262 14.80 -40.53 33.41
N PRO A 263 14.30 -39.83 34.44
CA PRO A 263 13.67 -40.44 35.61
C PRO A 263 12.25 -40.97 35.32
N PRO A 264 11.68 -41.85 36.18
CA PRO A 264 10.35 -42.42 35.99
C PRO A 264 9.22 -41.43 36.30
N LEU A 265 8.08 -41.59 35.63
CA LEU A 265 6.84 -40.85 35.90
C LEU A 265 6.14 -41.36 37.18
N PRO A 266 5.50 -40.50 37.99
CA PRO A 266 4.79 -40.92 39.21
C PRO A 266 3.42 -41.58 38.93
N GLU A 267 3.11 -42.63 39.68
CA GLU A 267 1.78 -43.26 39.71
C GLU A 267 0.75 -42.45 40.51
N THR A 268 0.05 -41.49 39.89
CA THR A 268 -1.29 -41.06 40.35
C THR A 268 -2.08 -40.40 39.22
N LEU A 269 -3.12 -41.07 38.71
CA LEU A 269 -4.31 -40.44 38.09
C LEU A 269 -5.41 -41.49 37.85
N LYS A 270 -6.13 -41.85 38.91
CA LYS A 270 -7.40 -42.62 38.85
C LYS A 270 -8.59 -41.69 39.12
N SER A 271 -8.86 -40.79 38.18
CA SER A 271 -10.09 -39.97 38.12
C SER A 271 -10.22 -39.35 36.72
N ALA A 272 -10.83 -40.09 35.79
CA ALA A 272 -10.71 -39.82 34.35
C ALA A 272 -11.56 -38.65 33.81
N ASP A 273 -12.65 -38.26 34.50
CA ASP A 273 -13.68 -37.38 33.90
C ASP A 273 -13.40 -35.87 34.02
N SER A 274 -12.44 -35.43 34.85
CA SER A 274 -12.22 -33.99 35.11
C SER A 274 -11.15 -33.31 34.23
N PHE A 275 -10.42 -34.06 33.40
CA PHE A 275 -9.22 -33.54 32.69
C PHE A 275 -9.28 -33.59 31.16
N SER A 276 -10.34 -34.10 30.53
CA SER A 276 -10.42 -34.16 29.06
C SER A 276 -10.57 -32.78 28.41
N SER A 277 -9.84 -32.54 27.31
CA SER A 277 -9.88 -31.28 26.56
C SER A 277 -11.26 -31.06 25.92
N VAL A 278 -11.64 -29.79 25.70
CA VAL A 278 -12.97 -29.43 25.18
C VAL A 278 -13.24 -30.11 23.83
N ILE A 279 -12.25 -30.17 22.95
CA ILE A 279 -12.38 -30.82 21.63
C ILE A 279 -12.54 -32.34 21.75
N VAL A 280 -11.90 -32.99 22.74
CA VAL A 280 -12.12 -34.42 23.02
C VAL A 280 -13.55 -34.67 23.50
N LYS A 281 -14.08 -33.81 24.39
CA LYS A 281 -15.48 -33.90 24.84
C LYS A 281 -16.50 -33.74 23.70
N GLU A 282 -16.22 -32.86 22.73
CA GLU A 282 -17.04 -32.71 21.50
C GLU A 282 -16.99 -33.97 20.62
N LEU A 283 -15.81 -34.59 20.47
CA LEU A 283 -15.66 -35.85 19.74
C LEU A 283 -16.41 -37.01 20.45
N ASP A 284 -16.31 -37.11 21.77
CA ASP A 284 -17.00 -38.14 22.56
C ASP A 284 -18.52 -37.92 22.57
N ALA A 285 -18.99 -36.67 22.60
CA ALA A 285 -20.40 -36.34 22.40
C ALA A 285 -20.90 -36.77 21.01
N LEU A 286 -20.08 -36.58 19.96
CA LEU A 286 -20.40 -37.04 18.61
C LEU A 286 -20.41 -38.57 18.49
N LYS A 287 -19.44 -39.27 19.10
CA LYS A 287 -19.42 -40.75 19.22
C LYS A 287 -20.66 -41.28 19.94
N SER A 288 -21.04 -40.65 21.06
CA SER A 288 -22.20 -41.02 21.87
C SER A 288 -23.53 -40.78 21.14
N ARG A 289 -23.64 -39.68 20.38
CA ARG A 289 -24.80 -39.38 19.53
C ARG A 289 -24.93 -40.32 18.31
N TYR A 290 -23.81 -40.84 17.80
CA TYR A 290 -23.78 -41.72 16.62
C TYR A 290 -22.93 -42.99 16.85
N PRO A 291 -23.35 -43.92 17.74
CA PRO A 291 -22.55 -45.07 18.14
C PRO A 291 -22.12 -45.95 16.96
N GLY A 292 -20.82 -46.27 16.88
CA GLY A 292 -20.25 -47.12 15.82
C GLY A 292 -20.16 -46.48 14.43
N GLN A 293 -20.43 -45.18 14.31
CA GLN A 293 -20.29 -44.39 13.07
C GLN A 293 -19.13 -43.39 13.11
N VAL A 294 -18.57 -43.11 14.28
CA VAL A 294 -17.43 -42.21 14.49
C VAL A 294 -16.30 -42.97 15.17
N THR A 295 -15.10 -42.86 14.62
CA THR A 295 -13.87 -43.40 15.19
C THR A 295 -12.74 -42.36 15.09
N VAL A 296 -11.88 -42.29 16.10
CA VAL A 296 -10.79 -41.32 16.22
C VAL A 296 -9.52 -42.01 16.70
N ASP A 297 -8.42 -41.78 16.00
CA ASP A 297 -7.07 -42.16 16.43
C ASP A 297 -6.20 -40.91 16.57
N TYR A 298 -5.56 -40.79 17.73
CA TYR A 298 -4.74 -39.66 18.13
C TYR A 298 -3.26 -40.00 17.89
N PHE A 299 -2.54 -39.00 17.38
CA PHE A 299 -1.10 -39.06 17.13
C PHE A 299 -0.48 -37.79 17.75
N VAL A 300 0.59 -37.97 18.52
CA VAL A 300 1.22 -36.92 19.32
C VAL A 300 2.73 -36.96 19.13
N ASP A 301 3.30 -35.84 18.64
CA ASP A 301 4.74 -35.73 18.38
C ASP A 301 5.58 -35.88 19.66
N GLU A 302 5.14 -35.28 20.79
CA GLU A 302 5.75 -35.46 22.13
C GLU A 302 5.79 -36.94 22.58
N GLU A 303 4.90 -37.79 22.07
CA GLU A 303 4.85 -39.22 22.35
C GLU A 303 5.54 -40.07 21.26
N ASN A 304 6.17 -39.42 20.28
CA ASN A 304 6.79 -40.02 19.09
C ASN A 304 5.81 -40.90 18.28
N THR A 305 4.55 -40.46 18.17
CA THR A 305 3.52 -41.15 17.37
C THR A 305 3.08 -40.28 16.20
N PHE A 306 3.21 -40.80 14.98
CA PHE A 306 3.00 -40.05 13.74
C PHE A 306 2.05 -40.78 12.78
N ILE A 307 1.26 -40.03 12.02
CA ILE A 307 0.40 -40.58 10.97
C ILE A 307 1.30 -41.00 9.78
N GLY A 308 1.53 -42.30 9.62
CA GLY A 308 2.26 -42.88 8.50
C GLY A 308 1.37 -43.71 7.58
N GLY A 309 1.90 -44.08 6.41
CA GLY A 309 1.14 -44.83 5.39
C GLY A 309 0.46 -46.12 5.89
N LYS A 310 1.06 -46.83 6.86
CA LYS A 310 0.45 -48.02 7.48
C LYS A 310 -0.86 -47.70 8.23
N ALA A 311 -0.95 -46.56 8.92
CA ALA A 311 -2.15 -46.15 9.65
C ALA A 311 -3.27 -45.73 8.70
N ILE A 312 -2.93 -45.04 7.60
CA ILE A 312 -3.90 -44.68 6.56
C ILE A 312 -4.41 -45.95 5.85
N SER A 313 -3.51 -46.87 5.48
CA SER A 313 -3.86 -48.13 4.80
C SER A 313 -4.70 -49.07 5.65
N SER A 314 -4.47 -49.16 6.97
CA SER A 314 -5.25 -50.06 7.85
C SER A 314 -6.73 -49.65 7.91
N VAL A 315 -7.02 -48.35 7.82
CA VAL A 315 -8.39 -47.82 7.79
C VAL A 315 -8.97 -47.87 6.37
N ALA A 316 -8.21 -47.41 5.37
CA ALA A 316 -8.66 -47.30 3.98
C ALA A 316 -8.84 -48.65 3.28
N GLY A 317 -8.08 -49.68 3.69
CA GLY A 317 -8.04 -51.02 3.08
C GLY A 317 -9.10 -52.00 3.58
N SER A 318 -10.07 -51.58 4.39
CA SER A 318 -11.15 -52.46 4.86
C SER A 318 -12.16 -52.76 3.73
N PRO A 319 -12.23 -54.03 3.24
CA PRO A 319 -13.10 -54.35 2.12
C PRO A 319 -14.55 -54.33 2.56
N THR A 320 -15.37 -53.57 1.83
CA THR A 320 -16.81 -53.43 2.05
C THR A 320 -17.50 -53.81 0.74
N GLU A 321 -17.84 -55.09 0.62
CA GLU A 321 -18.52 -55.62 -0.57
C GLU A 321 -19.90 -54.97 -0.76
N GLY A 322 -20.29 -54.77 -2.03
CA GLY A 322 -21.70 -54.67 -2.39
C GLY A 322 -22.36 -53.28 -2.31
N SER A 323 -21.74 -52.21 -2.81
CA SER A 323 -22.51 -51.05 -3.32
C SER A 323 -21.67 -50.04 -4.12
N ARG A 324 -22.26 -49.38 -5.13
CA ARG A 324 -21.70 -48.17 -5.78
C ARG A 324 -21.83 -46.95 -4.85
N LYS A 325 -21.18 -46.98 -3.68
CA LYS A 325 -21.23 -45.93 -2.66
C LYS A 325 -19.91 -45.16 -2.61
N ARG A 326 -20.00 -43.84 -2.44
CA ARG A 326 -18.83 -42.95 -2.52
C ARG A 326 -18.05 -42.93 -1.20
N LYS A 327 -16.75 -43.20 -1.31
CA LYS A 327 -15.77 -43.04 -0.23
C LYS A 327 -14.93 -41.79 -0.47
N MET A 328 -14.64 -41.03 0.59
CA MET A 328 -13.90 -39.77 0.50
C MET A 328 -12.74 -39.72 1.49
N ILE A 329 -11.60 -39.19 1.03
CA ILE A 329 -10.48 -38.81 1.91
C ILE A 329 -10.41 -37.29 1.93
N LEU A 330 -10.37 -36.72 3.13
CA LEU A 330 -10.25 -35.28 3.39
C LEU A 330 -9.03 -35.05 4.28
N VAL A 331 -8.23 -34.03 4.00
CA VAL A 331 -7.11 -33.60 4.87
C VAL A 331 -7.27 -32.13 5.21
N SER A 332 -6.97 -31.76 6.45
CA SER A 332 -6.90 -30.37 6.90
C SER A 332 -5.84 -30.20 7.98
N GLY A 333 -5.13 -29.08 7.96
CA GLY A 333 -4.09 -28.74 8.94
C GLY A 333 -3.21 -27.58 8.44
N PRO A 334 -2.09 -27.31 9.11
CA PRO A 334 -1.08 -26.37 8.60
C PRO A 334 -0.57 -26.76 7.22
N GLU A 335 -0.10 -25.79 6.43
CA GLU A 335 0.32 -25.99 5.05
C GLU A 335 1.37 -27.12 4.88
N GLY A 336 2.41 -27.14 5.72
CA GLY A 336 3.40 -28.23 5.72
C GLY A 336 2.83 -29.61 6.08
N PHE A 337 1.75 -29.69 6.85
CA PHE A 337 1.05 -30.95 7.15
C PHE A 337 0.20 -31.41 5.95
N ILE A 338 -0.51 -30.48 5.29
CA ILE A 338 -1.27 -30.78 4.07
C ILE A 338 -0.32 -31.23 2.95
N SER A 339 0.77 -30.51 2.73
CA SER A 339 1.77 -30.85 1.71
C SER A 339 2.37 -32.25 1.93
N TYR A 340 2.77 -32.58 3.16
CA TYR A 340 3.27 -33.91 3.53
C TYR A 340 2.26 -35.04 3.32
N MET A 341 0.99 -34.82 3.65
CA MET A 341 -0.06 -35.83 3.55
C MET A 341 -0.57 -36.04 2.11
N ALA A 342 -0.77 -34.94 1.37
CA ALA A 342 -1.62 -34.93 0.18
C ALA A 342 -1.09 -34.07 -0.98
N GLY A 343 0.06 -33.40 -0.80
CA GLY A 343 0.60 -32.46 -1.76
C GLY A 343 0.07 -31.03 -1.61
N PRO A 344 0.79 -30.04 -2.17
CA PRO A 344 0.48 -28.63 -2.01
C PRO A 344 -0.82 -28.21 -2.69
N LYS A 345 -1.32 -27.06 -2.26
CA LYS A 345 -2.36 -26.30 -2.97
C LYS A 345 -1.71 -25.40 -4.03
N LEU A 346 -2.44 -25.13 -5.12
CA LEU A 346 -2.03 -24.20 -6.18
C LEU A 346 -2.95 -22.98 -6.17
N TRP A 347 -2.46 -21.84 -6.63
CA TRP A 347 -3.32 -20.68 -6.89
C TRP A 347 -3.81 -20.70 -8.35
N ALA A 348 -5.12 -20.80 -8.57
CA ALA A 348 -5.68 -20.87 -9.92
C ALA A 348 -7.08 -20.24 -10.01
N GLN A 349 -7.35 -19.51 -11.09
CA GLN A 349 -8.62 -18.78 -11.32
C GLN A 349 -8.99 -17.77 -10.22
N GLY A 350 -7.99 -17.19 -9.53
CA GLY A 350 -8.20 -16.19 -8.48
C GLY A 350 -8.60 -16.76 -7.12
N MET A 351 -8.44 -18.07 -6.92
CA MET A 351 -8.70 -18.77 -5.67
C MET A 351 -7.60 -19.81 -5.40
N GLU A 352 -7.43 -20.17 -4.14
CA GLU A 352 -6.65 -21.35 -3.77
C GLU A 352 -7.40 -22.59 -4.23
N LEU A 353 -6.72 -23.56 -4.85
CA LEU A 353 -7.31 -24.83 -5.28
C LEU A 353 -6.35 -25.96 -4.94
N GLN A 354 -6.88 -27.17 -4.78
CA GLN A 354 -6.02 -28.32 -4.56
C GLN A 354 -5.21 -28.68 -5.81
N GLY A 355 -3.90 -28.89 -5.66
CA GLY A 355 -3.03 -29.39 -6.73
C GLY A 355 -3.13 -30.88 -6.99
N PRO A 356 -2.33 -31.42 -7.93
CA PRO A 356 -2.17 -32.86 -8.10
C PRO A 356 -1.91 -33.53 -6.76
N LEU A 357 -2.58 -34.65 -6.49
CA LEU A 357 -2.40 -35.42 -5.26
C LEU A 357 -0.94 -35.88 -5.15
N GLN A 358 -0.27 -35.49 -4.06
CA GLN A 358 1.08 -35.93 -3.68
C GLN A 358 1.12 -36.43 -2.24
N GLY A 359 2.32 -36.50 -1.63
CA GLY A 359 2.49 -37.00 -0.28
C GLY A 359 2.08 -38.47 -0.10
N ILE A 360 1.90 -38.87 1.16
CA ILE A 360 1.58 -40.26 1.53
C ILE A 360 0.34 -40.78 0.81
N ILE A 361 -0.71 -39.96 0.62
CA ILE A 361 -1.96 -40.45 0.00
C ILE A 361 -1.75 -40.85 -1.47
N LYS A 362 -0.83 -40.19 -2.20
CA LYS A 362 -0.49 -40.59 -3.58
C LYS A 362 0.24 -41.94 -3.61
N GLU A 363 1.18 -42.15 -2.68
CA GLU A 363 1.98 -43.39 -2.60
C GLU A 363 1.12 -44.64 -2.32
N LEU A 364 -0.03 -44.46 -1.67
CA LEU A 364 -0.93 -45.55 -1.29
C LEU A 364 -1.91 -46.01 -2.40
N ASP A 365 -1.96 -45.32 -3.55
CA ASP A 365 -2.72 -45.71 -4.76
C ASP A 365 -4.16 -46.22 -4.48
N LEU A 366 -4.90 -45.46 -3.66
CA LEU A 366 -6.21 -45.85 -3.10
C LEU A 366 -7.36 -45.73 -4.11
N LYS A 367 -7.36 -46.59 -5.13
CA LYS A 367 -8.24 -46.56 -6.32
C LYS A 367 -9.76 -46.46 -6.07
N ASP A 368 -10.25 -46.97 -4.94
CA ASP A 368 -11.68 -46.94 -4.57
C ASP A 368 -12.11 -45.70 -3.77
N TRP A 369 -11.19 -44.76 -3.51
CA TRP A 369 -11.43 -43.57 -2.70
C TRP A 369 -11.32 -42.28 -3.52
N SER A 370 -12.32 -41.40 -3.43
CA SER A 370 -12.24 -40.07 -4.01
C SER A 370 -11.57 -39.08 -3.03
N SER A 371 -10.31 -38.72 -3.29
CA SER A 371 -9.62 -37.67 -2.52
C SER A 371 -10.17 -36.29 -2.88
N ARG A 372 -10.52 -35.48 -1.88
CA ARG A 372 -10.78 -34.04 -2.01
C ARG A 372 -10.11 -33.31 -0.86
N LEU A 373 -9.63 -32.10 -1.12
CA LEU A 373 -8.97 -31.26 -0.13
C LEU A 373 -9.69 -29.92 -0.06
N MET A 374 -9.49 -29.19 1.04
CA MET A 374 -10.28 -28.02 1.45
C MET A 374 -9.49 -26.72 1.19
N PRO A 375 -9.79 -25.96 0.13
CA PRO A 375 -9.27 -24.61 -0.07
C PRO A 375 -10.28 -23.54 0.34
N SER A 376 -9.78 -22.35 0.70
CA SER A 376 -10.66 -21.25 1.07
C SER A 376 -11.15 -20.43 -0.11
N GLY A 377 -12.47 -20.52 -0.34
CA GLY A 377 -13.25 -19.46 -1.00
C GLY A 377 -13.67 -19.62 -2.46
N GLY A 378 -14.98 -19.83 -2.67
CA GLY A 378 -15.72 -19.23 -3.79
C GLY A 378 -16.30 -20.20 -4.85
N PRO A 379 -17.56 -19.99 -5.34
CA PRO A 379 -18.26 -20.98 -6.18
C PRO A 379 -18.24 -20.70 -7.70
N ARG A 380 -18.42 -21.74 -8.52
CA ARG A 380 -18.55 -21.70 -9.99
C ARG A 380 -19.98 -21.96 -10.50
N ARG A 381 -20.28 -21.54 -11.74
CA ARG A 381 -21.38 -22.07 -12.58
C ARG A 381 -20.85 -22.50 -13.96
N TRP A 382 -21.48 -23.50 -14.58
CA TRP A 382 -20.94 -24.25 -15.75
C TRP A 382 -21.67 -23.90 -17.06
N THR A 383 -20.98 -23.91 -18.22
CA THR A 383 -21.60 -24.05 -19.56
C THR A 383 -20.62 -24.68 -20.57
N VAL A 384 -21.14 -25.30 -21.64
CA VAL A 384 -20.46 -26.26 -22.52
C VAL A 384 -20.16 -25.70 -23.93
N LEU A 385 -19.07 -26.17 -24.55
CA LEU A 385 -18.56 -25.87 -25.91
C LEU A 385 -19.53 -26.16 -27.08
N ARG A 386 -19.38 -25.40 -28.18
CA ARG A 386 -19.52 -25.91 -29.57
C ARG A 386 -18.81 -25.02 -30.61
N VAL A 387 -18.39 -25.62 -31.72
CA VAL A 387 -17.59 -25.05 -32.84
C VAL A 387 -18.33 -25.27 -34.17
N PRO A 388 -18.22 -24.37 -35.17
CA PRO A 388 -18.14 -24.84 -36.57
C PRO A 388 -17.24 -24.02 -37.55
N SER A 389 -16.21 -24.69 -38.07
CA SER A 389 -15.83 -24.84 -39.51
C SER A 389 -15.95 -23.71 -40.58
N THR A 390 -14.77 -23.20 -41.01
CA THR A 390 -14.25 -23.05 -42.41
C THR A 390 -14.88 -22.02 -43.42
N PRO A 391 -14.19 -21.62 -44.55
CA PRO A 391 -13.98 -20.19 -44.88
C PRO A 391 -14.37 -19.76 -46.33
N GLN A 392 -14.26 -18.46 -46.68
CA GLN A 392 -13.97 -18.04 -48.08
C GLN A 392 -13.53 -16.58 -48.35
N ARG A 393 -12.45 -16.46 -49.15
CA ARG A 393 -12.12 -15.47 -50.22
C ARG A 393 -11.90 -13.96 -49.95
N ARG A 394 -10.78 -13.47 -50.55
CA ARG A 394 -10.29 -12.07 -50.64
C ARG A 394 -11.03 -11.22 -51.69
N ALA A 395 -10.98 -9.90 -51.54
CA ALA A 395 -10.84 -8.94 -52.64
C ALA A 395 -10.05 -7.69 -52.19
N PHE A 396 -9.13 -7.19 -53.02
CA PHE A 396 -8.38 -5.95 -52.81
C PHE A 396 -9.01 -4.79 -53.58
N ALA A 397 -8.91 -3.57 -53.06
CA ALA A 397 -9.01 -2.34 -53.86
C ALA A 397 -8.11 -1.24 -53.26
N SER A 398 -7.33 -0.58 -54.11
CA SER A 398 -6.44 0.53 -53.75
C SER A 398 -7.00 1.86 -54.24
N THR A 399 -6.69 2.97 -53.56
CA THR A 399 -6.74 4.30 -54.21
C THR A 399 -5.80 5.29 -53.51
N ARG A 400 -5.36 6.31 -54.26
CA ARG A 400 -4.23 7.20 -53.93
C ARG A 400 -4.65 8.44 -53.14
N PHE A 401 -3.71 8.97 -52.36
CA PHE A 401 -3.75 10.34 -51.84
C PHE A 401 -3.68 11.39 -52.96
N ILE A 402 -4.39 12.49 -52.78
CA ILE A 402 -4.26 13.74 -53.55
C ILE A 402 -3.91 14.84 -52.54
N PHE A 403 -2.81 15.56 -52.80
CA PHE A 403 -2.51 16.81 -52.08
C PHE A 403 -3.29 17.97 -52.71
N GLN A 404 -3.77 18.90 -51.88
CA GLN A 404 -4.25 20.21 -52.31
C GLN A 404 -3.36 21.29 -51.70
N ASP A 405 -2.82 22.16 -52.55
CA ASP A 405 -2.11 23.38 -52.13
C ASP A 405 -3.11 24.44 -51.65
N ILE A 406 -2.72 25.23 -50.65
CA ILE A 406 -3.55 26.30 -50.06
C ILE A 406 -2.84 27.66 -50.17
N PHE A 407 -3.62 28.70 -50.45
CA PHE A 407 -3.15 30.04 -50.81
C PHE A 407 -2.64 30.88 -49.62
N GLN A 408 -1.70 31.77 -49.94
CA GLN A 408 -0.99 32.68 -49.02
C GLN A 408 -1.88 33.55 -48.10
N SER A 409 -3.15 33.77 -48.44
CA SER A 409 -4.05 34.69 -47.72
C SER A 409 -4.57 34.16 -46.38
N GLN A 410 -4.30 32.90 -46.01
CA GLN A 410 -4.68 32.34 -44.70
C GLN A 410 -3.65 32.59 -43.59
N LEU A 411 -2.51 33.22 -43.88
CA LEU A 411 -1.43 33.48 -42.91
C LEU A 411 -1.58 34.79 -42.12
N GLU A 412 -2.56 35.65 -42.44
CA GLU A 412 -2.69 37.01 -41.86
C GLU A 412 -3.77 37.13 -40.76
N ASP A 413 -4.55 36.07 -40.49
CA ASP A 413 -5.57 36.05 -39.43
C ASP A 413 -4.96 35.54 -38.10
N PRO A 414 -5.07 36.29 -36.97
CA PRO A 414 -4.55 35.87 -35.67
C PRO A 414 -5.07 34.52 -35.15
N SER A 415 -6.32 34.15 -35.49
CA SER A 415 -6.88 32.86 -35.08
C SER A 415 -6.28 31.72 -35.91
N SER A 416 -6.17 31.93 -37.22
CA SER A 416 -5.46 31.04 -38.14
C SER A 416 -3.96 30.93 -37.82
N ALA A 417 -3.32 31.99 -37.32
CA ALA A 417 -1.92 32.01 -36.90
C ALA A 417 -1.67 31.23 -35.60
N ALA A 418 -2.63 31.21 -34.65
CA ALA A 418 -2.56 30.34 -33.48
C ALA A 418 -2.68 28.86 -33.89
N VAL A 419 -3.57 28.55 -34.82
CA VAL A 419 -3.69 27.19 -35.42
C VAL A 419 -2.42 26.82 -36.18
N TYR A 420 -1.88 27.72 -37.02
CA TYR A 420 -0.62 27.49 -37.74
C TYR A 420 0.58 27.34 -36.79
N SER A 421 0.62 28.08 -35.68
CA SER A 421 1.65 27.89 -34.64
C SER A 421 1.55 26.51 -34.00
N SER A 422 0.34 26.01 -33.72
CA SER A 422 0.14 24.63 -33.24
C SER A 422 0.42 23.53 -34.28
N LEU A 423 0.39 23.87 -35.57
CA LEU A 423 0.78 22.99 -36.68
C LEU A 423 2.27 23.11 -37.04
N GLN A 424 2.96 24.17 -36.59
CA GLN A 424 4.39 24.42 -36.80
C GLN A 424 5.28 24.04 -35.60
N THR A 425 4.71 23.92 -34.39
CA THR A 425 5.35 23.07 -33.38
C THR A 425 5.54 21.68 -33.96
N SER A 426 6.74 21.12 -33.80
CA SER A 426 7.03 19.75 -34.23
C SER A 426 6.01 18.77 -33.64
N ARG A 427 5.93 17.55 -34.20
CA ARG A 427 5.15 16.41 -33.67
C ARG A 427 5.70 15.95 -32.30
N ALA A 428 5.68 16.84 -31.31
CA ALA A 428 6.11 16.58 -29.95
C ALA A 428 5.11 15.60 -29.31
N VAL A 429 5.64 14.56 -28.69
CA VAL A 429 4.84 13.65 -27.86
C VAL A 429 4.37 14.47 -26.64
N PRO A 430 3.05 14.62 -26.39
CA PRO A 430 2.58 15.39 -25.25
C PRO A 430 3.12 14.84 -23.93
N GLN A 431 3.83 15.67 -23.17
CA GLN A 431 4.49 15.30 -21.91
C GLN A 431 3.71 15.78 -20.69
N THR A 432 3.67 14.93 -19.66
CA THR A 432 3.26 15.31 -18.30
C THR A 432 4.20 16.37 -17.71
N LEU A 433 3.80 17.05 -16.63
CA LEU A 433 4.66 18.05 -15.99
C LEU A 433 5.96 17.42 -15.45
N THR A 434 5.85 16.21 -14.93
CA THR A 434 6.94 15.35 -14.46
C THR A 434 7.93 15.09 -15.61
N GLU A 435 7.44 14.57 -16.74
CA GLU A 435 8.29 14.30 -17.92
C GLU A 435 8.96 15.57 -18.46
N LYS A 436 8.28 16.73 -18.48
CA LYS A 436 8.87 18.02 -18.87
C LYS A 436 9.97 18.52 -17.95
N ILE A 437 9.76 18.42 -16.62
CA ILE A 437 10.82 18.78 -15.66
C ILE A 437 12.01 17.83 -15.87
N VAL A 438 11.77 16.54 -16.07
CA VAL A 438 12.84 15.55 -16.21
C VAL A 438 13.59 15.72 -17.53
N GLN A 439 12.90 16.02 -18.64
CA GLN A 439 13.50 16.41 -19.92
C GLN A 439 14.53 17.54 -19.73
N LYS A 440 14.16 18.58 -18.96
CA LYS A 440 14.99 19.76 -18.68
C LYS A 440 16.26 19.45 -17.86
N TYR A 441 16.24 18.43 -17.01
CA TYR A 441 17.40 18.03 -16.18
C TYR A 441 18.11 16.75 -16.67
N SER A 442 17.67 16.19 -17.80
CA SER A 442 18.32 15.05 -18.44
C SER A 442 19.54 15.49 -19.25
N VAL A 443 20.60 14.70 -19.19
CA VAL A 443 21.91 14.96 -19.81
C VAL A 443 22.21 13.88 -20.83
N GLY A 444 22.79 14.26 -21.98
CA GLY A 444 23.19 13.32 -23.03
C GLY A 444 22.04 12.81 -23.91
N LEU A 445 20.85 13.42 -23.85
CA LEU A 445 19.77 13.12 -24.78
C LEU A 445 20.08 13.62 -26.20
N ALA A 446 19.68 12.84 -27.21
CA ALA A 446 19.68 13.30 -28.60
C ALA A 446 18.68 14.47 -28.76
N LYS A 447 19.00 15.42 -29.66
CA LYS A 447 18.30 16.71 -29.79
C LYS A 447 16.77 16.62 -29.93
N GLU A 448 16.28 15.58 -30.62
CA GLU A 448 14.85 15.35 -30.87
C GLU A 448 14.25 14.23 -29.97
N LYS A 449 14.99 13.74 -28.96
CA LYS A 449 14.51 12.69 -28.04
C LYS A 449 13.72 13.30 -26.88
N PHE A 450 12.40 13.12 -26.93
CA PHE A 450 11.51 13.35 -25.80
C PHE A 450 11.52 12.14 -24.85
N VAL A 451 11.59 12.41 -23.55
CA VAL A 451 11.52 11.41 -22.49
C VAL A 451 10.07 11.12 -22.10
N LYS A 452 9.81 9.90 -21.67
CA LYS A 452 8.50 9.45 -21.19
C LYS A 452 8.63 8.51 -19.99
N SER A 453 7.52 8.29 -19.30
CA SER A 453 7.33 7.25 -18.30
C SER A 453 7.90 5.90 -18.76
N GLY A 454 8.74 5.29 -17.92
CA GLY A 454 9.48 4.05 -18.20
C GLY A 454 10.92 4.25 -18.70
N ASP A 455 11.24 5.40 -19.31
CA ASP A 455 12.60 5.67 -19.80
C ASP A 455 13.60 5.80 -18.63
N TYR A 456 14.82 5.29 -18.81
CA TYR A 456 15.95 5.64 -17.94
C TYR A 456 16.76 6.78 -18.55
N VAL A 457 17.07 7.77 -17.73
CA VAL A 457 17.76 9.00 -18.10
C VAL A 457 18.93 9.25 -17.15
N THR A 458 20.01 9.84 -17.67
CA THR A 458 21.04 10.43 -16.81
C THR A 458 20.59 11.84 -16.45
N ILE A 459 20.42 12.14 -15.17
CA ILE A 459 19.96 13.44 -14.66
C ILE A 459 21.10 14.19 -13.97
N SER A 460 21.11 15.51 -14.09
CA SER A 460 21.89 16.41 -13.22
C SER A 460 20.91 17.25 -12.39
N PRO A 461 20.59 16.86 -11.14
CA PRO A 461 19.60 17.58 -10.32
C PRO A 461 20.00 19.04 -10.08
N HIS A 462 19.00 19.93 -9.97
CA HIS A 462 19.23 21.34 -9.65
C HIS A 462 19.92 21.51 -8.28
N ARG A 463 19.49 20.67 -7.31
CA ARG A 463 20.05 20.56 -5.97
C ARG A 463 20.01 19.12 -5.49
N CYS A 464 20.93 18.79 -4.59
CA CYS A 464 21.01 17.54 -3.84
C CYS A 464 21.14 17.87 -2.36
N MET A 465 20.09 17.58 -1.57
CA MET A 465 20.11 17.76 -0.12
C MET A 465 20.59 16.49 0.58
N THR A 466 21.45 16.66 1.57
CA THR A 466 21.85 15.60 2.49
C THR A 466 21.74 16.09 3.93
N HIS A 467 21.32 15.21 4.84
CA HIS A 467 21.11 15.53 6.25
C HIS A 467 22.25 14.99 7.14
N ASP A 468 21.96 14.46 8.33
CA ASP A 468 22.88 13.63 9.13
C ASP A 468 23.57 12.50 8.34
N ASN A 469 22.95 12.04 7.25
CA ASN A 469 23.54 11.13 6.26
C ASN A 469 24.76 11.70 5.50
N SER A 470 25.08 12.99 5.61
CA SER A 470 26.19 13.63 4.87
C SER A 470 27.54 12.97 5.15
N TRP A 471 27.83 12.54 6.39
CA TRP A 471 29.10 11.87 6.69
C TRP A 471 29.23 10.48 6.04
N PRO A 472 28.22 9.58 6.15
CA PRO A 472 28.18 8.36 5.34
C PRO A 472 28.32 8.58 3.83
N VAL A 473 27.74 9.65 3.27
CA VAL A 473 27.92 10.00 1.84
C VAL A 473 29.34 10.48 1.56
N ALA A 474 29.93 11.30 2.42
CA ALA A 474 31.32 11.76 2.31
C ALA A 474 32.33 10.60 2.37
N LEU A 475 32.12 9.64 3.28
CA LEU A 475 32.95 8.43 3.36
C LEU A 475 32.89 7.61 2.07
N LYS A 476 31.69 7.41 1.50
CA LYS A 476 31.52 6.69 0.23
C LYS A 476 32.11 7.47 -0.97
N PHE A 477 31.95 8.79 -0.98
CA PHE A 477 32.57 9.69 -1.97
C PHE A 477 34.10 9.62 -1.92
N MET A 478 34.71 9.55 -0.73
CA MET A 478 36.15 9.37 -0.59
C MET A 478 36.62 7.94 -0.94
N SER A 479 35.83 6.91 -0.62
CA SER A 479 36.21 5.52 -0.93
C SER A 479 36.20 5.19 -2.43
N ILE A 480 35.42 5.93 -3.23
CA ILE A 480 35.46 5.86 -4.70
C ILE A 480 36.56 6.75 -5.32
N GLY A 481 37.51 7.24 -4.53
CA GLY A 481 38.67 8.00 -4.99
C GLY A 481 38.43 9.49 -5.24
N ALA A 482 37.21 9.99 -5.06
CA ALA A 482 36.91 11.40 -5.28
C ALA A 482 37.42 12.27 -4.11
N THR A 483 38.07 13.39 -4.45
CA THR A 483 38.70 14.31 -3.47
C THR A 483 38.11 15.71 -3.49
N GLN A 484 37.46 16.12 -4.58
CA GLN A 484 36.77 17.42 -4.71
C GLN A 484 35.36 17.22 -5.27
N LEU A 485 34.40 17.99 -4.76
CA LEU A 485 33.04 17.97 -5.30
C LEU A 485 33.00 18.58 -6.70
N HIS A 486 32.30 17.92 -7.62
CA HIS A 486 32.10 18.41 -9.00
C HIS A 486 31.41 19.79 -9.03
N ASN A 487 30.43 20.01 -8.15
CA ASN A 487 29.77 21.31 -8.01
C ASN A 487 29.28 21.52 -6.55
N PRO A 488 30.05 22.21 -5.70
CA PRO A 488 29.64 22.49 -4.32
C PRO A 488 28.29 23.22 -4.21
N LYS A 489 27.94 24.07 -5.19
CA LYS A 489 26.66 24.81 -5.23
C LYS A 489 25.46 23.93 -5.59
N GLN A 490 25.67 22.68 -5.98
CA GLN A 490 24.60 21.71 -6.17
C GLN A 490 24.18 21.07 -4.84
N ILE A 491 25.09 21.04 -3.86
CA ILE A 491 24.92 20.30 -2.60
C ILE A 491 24.45 21.24 -1.49
N VAL A 492 23.52 20.76 -0.66
CA VAL A 492 23.11 21.42 0.58
C VAL A 492 23.19 20.41 1.72
N MET A 493 23.92 20.75 2.78
CA MET A 493 24.04 19.92 3.98
C MET A 493 23.26 20.53 5.14
N THR A 494 22.41 19.74 5.78
CA THR A 494 21.55 20.18 6.91
C THR A 494 21.70 19.19 8.07
N LEU A 495 21.62 19.65 9.31
CA LEU A 495 21.66 18.75 10.48
C LEU A 495 20.35 18.87 11.27
N ASP A 496 19.55 17.81 11.28
CA ASP A 496 18.16 17.87 11.73
C ASP A 496 17.64 16.60 12.42
N HIS A 497 18.26 15.44 12.23
CA HIS A 497 17.78 14.20 12.83
C HIS A 497 18.15 14.12 14.31
N ASP A 498 19.44 14.10 14.63
CA ASP A 498 19.92 13.76 15.98
C ASP A 498 20.31 15.01 16.80
N VAL A 499 19.59 16.12 16.60
CA VAL A 499 19.96 17.46 17.13
C VAL A 499 19.97 17.55 18.66
N GLN A 500 19.22 16.68 19.34
CA GLN A 500 19.15 16.63 20.80
C GLN A 500 20.28 15.78 21.43
N ASN A 501 20.89 14.86 20.69
CA ASN A 501 21.96 14.00 21.19
C ASN A 501 23.28 14.77 21.30
N LYS A 502 23.70 15.05 22.55
CA LYS A 502 24.95 15.76 22.87
C LYS A 502 26.10 14.81 23.24
N SER A 503 26.03 13.52 22.89
CA SER A 503 27.16 12.60 23.08
C SER A 503 28.35 12.98 22.20
N GLU A 504 29.57 12.77 22.71
CA GLU A 504 30.80 13.15 22.00
C GLU A 504 30.90 12.49 20.61
N LYS A 505 30.41 11.25 20.45
CA LYS A 505 30.33 10.55 19.16
C LYS A 505 29.46 11.30 18.15
N ASN A 506 28.31 11.83 18.57
CA ASN A 506 27.44 12.61 17.67
C ASN A 506 28.01 14.01 17.38
N LEU A 507 28.61 14.66 18.39
CA LEU A 507 29.28 15.95 18.23
C LEU A 507 30.54 15.85 17.35
N GLN A 508 31.24 14.71 17.36
CA GLN A 508 32.32 14.41 16.42
C GLN A 508 31.79 14.23 14.98
N LYS A 509 30.72 13.46 14.79
CA LYS A 509 30.02 13.30 13.48
C LYS A 509 29.63 14.67 12.90
N TYR A 510 29.07 15.56 13.71
CA TYR A 510 28.67 16.90 13.27
C TYR A 510 29.85 17.80 12.91
N ARG A 511 30.92 17.82 13.72
CA ARG A 511 32.16 18.53 13.36
C ARG A 511 32.75 18.01 12.05
N GLN A 512 32.76 16.69 11.83
CA GLN A 512 33.24 16.09 10.58
C GLN A 512 32.43 16.54 9.35
N ILE A 513 31.11 16.67 9.47
CA ILE A 513 30.24 17.20 8.40
C ILE A 513 30.50 18.68 8.16
N GLU A 514 30.56 19.49 9.22
CA GLU A 514 30.80 20.94 9.14
C GLU A 514 32.19 21.25 8.55
N ASP A 515 33.23 20.56 9.01
CA ASP A 515 34.59 20.67 8.48
C ASP A 515 34.62 20.24 7.01
N PHE A 516 34.01 19.10 6.63
CA PHE A 516 33.95 18.67 5.24
C PHE A 516 33.25 19.71 4.34
N ALA A 517 32.08 20.19 4.77
CA ALA A 517 31.33 21.21 4.05
C ALA A 517 32.13 22.50 3.86
N LYS A 518 32.82 22.95 4.91
CA LYS A 518 33.69 24.15 4.88
C LYS A 518 34.89 23.97 3.95
N HIS A 519 35.56 22.82 3.97
CA HIS A 519 36.71 22.54 3.10
C HIS A 519 36.29 22.39 1.63
N GLN A 520 35.10 21.84 1.35
CA GLN A 520 34.57 21.64 0.00
C GLN A 520 33.75 22.83 -0.53
N GLY A 521 33.51 23.88 0.26
CA GLY A 521 32.73 25.05 -0.13
C GLY A 521 31.23 24.80 -0.29
N VAL A 522 30.67 23.87 0.48
CA VAL A 522 29.25 23.46 0.45
C VAL A 522 28.41 24.36 1.34
N GLU A 523 27.17 24.59 0.92
CA GLU A 523 26.19 25.33 1.70
C GLU A 523 25.66 24.46 2.86
N PHE A 524 25.86 24.92 4.10
CA PHE A 524 25.71 24.13 5.33
C PHE A 524 24.85 24.84 6.37
N TYR A 525 23.89 24.11 6.92
CA TYR A 525 22.98 24.56 7.98
C TYR A 525 23.16 23.68 9.24
N PRO A 526 23.58 24.24 10.38
CA PRO A 526 23.96 23.47 11.57
C PRO A 526 22.76 22.95 12.37
N ALA A 527 23.05 22.07 13.32
CA ALA A 527 22.04 21.44 14.18
C ALA A 527 21.19 22.47 14.94
N GLY A 528 19.86 22.39 14.79
CA GLY A 528 18.91 23.32 15.41
C GLY A 528 18.50 24.51 14.53
N ARG A 529 19.06 24.69 13.33
CA ARG A 529 18.65 25.73 12.37
C ARG A 529 17.29 25.43 11.72
N GLY A 530 16.95 24.16 11.51
CA GLY A 530 15.69 23.71 10.93
C GLY A 530 15.80 22.36 10.23
N ILE A 531 14.65 21.77 9.91
CA ILE A 531 14.56 20.48 9.23
C ILE A 531 14.91 20.67 7.75
N GLY A 532 15.74 19.80 7.19
CA GLY A 532 16.36 19.98 5.87
C GLY A 532 15.35 20.25 4.75
N HIS A 533 14.20 19.58 4.76
CA HIS A 533 13.14 19.83 3.77
C HIS A 533 12.50 21.22 3.88
N GLN A 534 12.32 21.74 5.10
CA GLN A 534 11.83 23.09 5.32
C GLN A 534 12.90 24.11 4.90
N VAL A 535 14.17 23.90 5.27
CA VAL A 535 15.30 24.73 4.83
C VAL A 535 15.39 24.80 3.30
N MET A 536 15.23 23.67 2.61
CA MET A 536 15.25 23.60 1.14
C MET A 536 14.15 24.46 0.48
N VAL A 537 12.97 24.54 1.08
CA VAL A 537 11.84 25.34 0.58
C VAL A 537 11.97 26.81 0.99
N GLU A 538 12.27 27.11 2.26
CA GLU A 538 12.29 28.49 2.78
C GLU A 538 13.50 29.31 2.30
N GLU A 539 14.60 28.65 1.94
CA GLU A 539 15.79 29.28 1.36
C GLU A 539 15.78 29.28 -0.18
N GLY A 540 14.75 28.70 -0.82
CA GLY A 540 14.58 28.72 -2.28
C GLY A 540 15.47 27.75 -3.06
N PHE A 541 16.04 26.73 -2.42
CA PHE A 541 16.78 25.65 -3.11
C PHE A 541 15.85 24.71 -3.88
N ALA A 542 14.67 24.43 -3.32
CA ALA A 542 13.55 23.78 -4.02
C ALA A 542 12.77 24.84 -4.80
N TRP A 543 13.05 24.97 -6.10
CA TRP A 543 12.48 26.02 -6.95
C TRP A 543 11.44 25.46 -7.93
N PRO A 544 10.35 26.19 -8.27
CA PRO A 544 9.32 25.70 -9.17
C PRO A 544 9.87 25.36 -10.57
N GLY A 545 9.42 24.23 -11.13
CA GLY A 545 9.89 23.73 -12.43
C GLY A 545 11.35 23.24 -12.41
N THR A 546 11.85 22.83 -11.24
CA THR A 546 13.19 22.22 -11.05
C THR A 546 13.10 20.79 -10.51
N LEU A 547 14.12 19.97 -10.80
CA LEU A 547 14.30 18.63 -10.22
C LEU A 547 15.28 18.71 -9.04
N VAL A 548 14.85 18.32 -7.85
CA VAL A 548 15.66 18.32 -6.63
C VAL A 548 15.60 16.95 -5.96
N VAL A 549 16.77 16.45 -5.56
CA VAL A 549 16.88 15.15 -4.88
C VAL A 549 17.32 15.32 -3.43
N ALA A 550 17.02 14.33 -2.58
CA ALA A 550 17.58 14.28 -1.23
C ALA A 550 17.85 12.84 -0.78
N SER A 551 18.80 12.66 0.14
CA SER A 551 19.02 11.37 0.84
C SER A 551 18.00 11.10 1.96
N ASP A 552 16.75 11.54 1.76
CA ASP A 552 15.58 11.33 2.61
C ASP A 552 14.31 11.10 1.76
N SER A 553 13.42 10.23 2.26
CA SER A 553 12.16 9.82 1.62
C SER A 553 11.11 10.93 1.46
N HIS A 554 11.18 12.03 2.20
CA HIS A 554 10.17 13.10 2.19
C HIS A 554 10.56 14.30 1.32
N SER A 555 11.56 14.13 0.45
CA SER A 555 11.86 15.07 -0.64
C SER A 555 10.64 15.36 -1.53
N ASN A 556 9.65 14.45 -1.58
CA ASN A 556 8.35 14.67 -2.20
C ASN A 556 7.69 16.01 -1.76
N MET A 557 7.96 16.50 -0.54
CA MET A 557 7.51 17.80 -0.02
C MET A 557 7.77 18.96 -0.99
N TYR A 558 8.86 18.94 -1.76
CA TYR A 558 9.19 20.00 -2.73
C TYR A 558 8.11 20.17 -3.81
N GLY A 559 7.31 19.13 -4.07
CA GLY A 559 6.19 19.17 -5.00
C GLY A 559 5.09 20.16 -4.60
N GLY A 560 4.98 20.53 -3.33
CA GLY A 560 4.06 21.58 -2.86
C GLY A 560 4.37 22.99 -3.39
N VAL A 561 5.63 23.22 -3.83
CA VAL A 561 6.06 24.45 -4.54
C VAL A 561 6.36 24.19 -6.02
N GLY A 562 5.76 23.16 -6.62
CA GLY A 562 5.94 22.85 -8.04
C GLY A 562 7.36 22.43 -8.43
N CYS A 563 8.17 21.98 -7.46
CA CYS A 563 9.49 21.39 -7.67
C CYS A 563 9.38 19.87 -7.64
N LEU A 564 9.90 19.18 -8.66
CA LEU A 564 9.90 17.72 -8.67
C LEU A 564 10.92 17.22 -7.65
N GLY A 565 10.43 16.83 -6.47
CA GLY A 565 11.20 16.23 -5.40
C GLY A 565 11.16 14.70 -5.46
N THR A 566 12.32 14.04 -5.35
CA THR A 566 12.39 12.57 -5.32
C THR A 566 13.59 12.04 -4.51
N PRO A 567 13.45 10.92 -3.79
CA PRO A 567 14.50 10.42 -2.91
C PRO A 567 15.62 9.66 -3.65
N ILE A 568 16.82 9.71 -3.07
CA ILE A 568 18.01 8.98 -3.52
C ILE A 568 18.70 8.24 -2.37
N VAL A 569 19.52 7.24 -2.68
CA VAL A 569 20.34 6.52 -1.68
C VAL A 569 21.74 7.13 -1.56
N ARG A 570 22.58 6.61 -0.64
CA ARG A 570 23.91 7.15 -0.36
C ARG A 570 24.84 7.08 -1.57
N THR A 571 24.76 6.01 -2.35
CA THR A 571 25.59 5.83 -3.57
C THR A 571 25.25 6.84 -4.66
N ASP A 572 23.97 7.16 -4.86
CA ASP A 572 23.54 8.25 -5.73
C ASP A 572 24.04 9.61 -5.23
N GLY A 573 24.01 9.85 -3.92
CA GLY A 573 24.59 11.04 -3.30
C GLY A 573 26.07 11.18 -3.65
N ALA A 574 26.86 10.14 -3.44
CA ALA A 574 28.28 10.11 -3.78
C ALA A 574 28.53 10.30 -5.29
N SER A 575 27.67 9.73 -6.15
CA SER A 575 27.74 9.91 -7.60
C SER A 575 27.52 11.36 -8.03
N ILE A 576 26.48 12.01 -7.50
CA ILE A 576 26.19 13.43 -7.75
C ILE A 576 27.32 14.31 -7.20
N TRP A 577 27.87 13.98 -6.03
CA TRP A 577 28.98 14.72 -5.43
C TRP A 577 30.26 14.64 -6.30
N ALA A 578 30.57 13.48 -6.87
CA ALA A 578 31.76 13.26 -7.69
C ALA A 578 31.62 13.67 -9.17
N THR A 579 30.41 13.63 -9.73
CA THR A 579 30.19 13.79 -11.20
C THR A 579 29.10 14.80 -11.57
N GLY A 580 28.39 15.36 -10.60
CA GLY A 580 27.25 16.26 -10.80
C GLY A 580 25.97 15.61 -11.34
N LYS A 581 25.99 14.29 -11.58
CA LYS A 581 24.93 13.53 -12.26
C LYS A 581 24.69 12.17 -11.56
N THR A 582 23.52 11.59 -11.79
CA THR A 582 23.20 10.17 -11.53
C THR A 582 22.18 9.69 -12.56
N TRP A 583 21.80 8.42 -12.56
CA TRP A 583 20.72 7.89 -13.39
C TRP A 583 19.37 7.95 -12.66
N TRP A 584 18.26 7.92 -13.40
CA TRP A 584 16.92 7.77 -12.86
C TRP A 584 15.99 7.14 -13.89
N GLN A 585 15.03 6.33 -13.44
CA GLN A 585 13.92 5.88 -14.28
C GLN A 585 12.72 6.78 -14.04
N ILE A 586 12.09 7.27 -15.11
CA ILE A 586 10.86 8.05 -15.01
C ILE A 586 9.73 7.09 -14.61
N PRO A 587 9.09 7.26 -13.44
CA PRO A 587 8.02 6.36 -13.01
C PRO A 587 6.73 6.61 -13.81
N PRO A 588 5.78 5.66 -13.82
CA PRO A 588 4.43 5.90 -14.31
C PRO A 588 3.79 7.08 -13.57
N VAL A 589 3.16 8.01 -14.29
CA VAL A 589 2.51 9.18 -13.68
C VAL A 589 1.03 8.93 -13.45
N ALA A 590 0.59 9.06 -12.20
CA ALA A 590 -0.81 9.08 -11.79
C ALA A 590 -1.30 10.53 -11.63
N LYS A 591 -2.45 10.85 -12.22
CA LYS A 591 -3.11 12.15 -12.09
C LYS A 591 -4.16 12.08 -10.99
N VAL A 592 -4.09 13.01 -10.03
CA VAL A 592 -5.06 13.12 -8.93
C VAL A 592 -5.81 14.44 -9.06
N THR A 593 -7.07 14.35 -9.50
CA THR A 593 -7.96 15.49 -9.71
C THR A 593 -8.69 15.81 -8.41
N LEU A 594 -8.28 16.89 -7.76
CA LEU A 594 -8.99 17.46 -6.63
C LEU A 594 -10.18 18.28 -7.17
N THR A 595 -11.34 18.14 -6.54
CA THR A 595 -12.58 18.85 -6.88
C THR A 595 -13.23 19.44 -5.62
N GLY A 596 -14.26 20.27 -5.78
CA GLY A 596 -14.90 20.95 -4.65
C GLY A 596 -14.02 22.03 -4.00
N VAL A 597 -14.37 22.45 -2.79
CA VAL A 597 -13.63 23.47 -2.01
C VAL A 597 -13.47 22.94 -0.59
N LEU A 598 -12.27 23.07 -0.02
CA LEU A 598 -11.96 22.55 1.31
C LEU A 598 -12.87 23.19 2.40
N PRO A 599 -13.63 22.40 3.19
CA PRO A 599 -14.53 22.93 4.20
C PRO A 599 -13.79 23.62 5.36
N PRO A 600 -14.43 24.59 6.05
CA PRO A 600 -13.88 25.18 7.26
C PRO A 600 -13.52 24.11 8.30
N GLY A 601 -12.32 24.18 8.88
CA GLY A 601 -11.84 23.22 9.86
C GLY A 601 -11.26 21.92 9.28
N VAL A 602 -11.16 21.79 7.95
CA VAL A 602 -10.40 20.74 7.26
C VAL A 602 -9.12 21.37 6.69
N THR A 603 -8.02 20.62 6.67
CA THR A 603 -6.67 21.07 6.28
C THR A 603 -6.03 20.13 5.25
N GLY A 604 -4.90 20.52 4.66
CA GLY A 604 -4.10 19.64 3.81
C GLY A 604 -3.64 18.35 4.50
N LYS A 605 -3.57 18.33 5.85
CA LYS A 605 -3.30 17.11 6.61
C LYS A 605 -4.42 16.08 6.45
N ASP A 606 -5.67 16.54 6.56
CA ASP A 606 -6.84 15.69 6.42
C ASP A 606 -6.98 15.16 4.99
N VAL A 607 -6.66 15.99 3.99
CA VAL A 607 -6.65 15.60 2.58
C VAL A 607 -5.70 14.41 2.34
N ILE A 608 -4.45 14.48 2.81
CA ILE A 608 -3.48 13.39 2.57
C ILE A 608 -3.71 12.16 3.46
N VAL A 609 -4.22 12.32 4.69
CA VAL A 609 -4.69 11.18 5.48
C VAL A 609 -5.87 10.47 4.79
N ALA A 610 -6.82 11.23 4.24
CA ALA A 610 -7.92 10.67 3.46
C ALA A 610 -7.43 9.98 2.17
N LEU A 611 -6.48 10.56 1.43
CA LEU A 611 -5.88 9.89 0.27
C LEU A 611 -5.23 8.56 0.67
N CYS A 612 -4.34 8.55 1.67
CA CYS A 612 -3.65 7.34 2.14
C CYS A 612 -4.57 6.24 2.66
N GLY A 613 -5.65 6.60 3.37
CA GLY A 613 -6.54 5.63 4.03
C GLY A 613 -7.81 5.26 3.26
N LEU A 614 -8.21 6.05 2.26
CA LEU A 614 -9.34 5.72 1.39
C LEU A 614 -8.87 5.00 0.11
N PHE A 615 -7.74 5.39 -0.47
CA PHE A 615 -7.09 4.68 -1.59
C PHE A 615 -6.03 3.70 -1.05
N ASP A 616 -6.50 2.75 -0.24
CA ASP A 616 -5.67 1.86 0.58
C ASP A 616 -5.08 0.65 -0.18
N LYS A 617 -5.55 0.40 -1.41
CA LYS A 617 -5.21 -0.76 -2.26
C LYS A 617 -3.95 -0.59 -3.10
N ASP A 618 -3.00 0.19 -2.61
CA ASP A 618 -1.73 0.50 -3.27
C ASP A 618 -1.93 1.16 -4.67
N ASP A 619 -3.00 1.95 -4.80
CA ASP A 619 -3.49 2.53 -6.05
C ASP A 619 -2.43 3.33 -6.82
N VAL A 620 -1.46 3.93 -6.13
CA VAL A 620 -0.38 4.78 -6.68
C VAL A 620 1.02 4.27 -6.31
N LEU A 621 1.15 3.01 -5.88
CA LEU A 621 2.45 2.44 -5.52
C LEU A 621 3.44 2.56 -6.69
N ASN A 622 4.65 3.03 -6.41
CA ASN A 622 5.72 3.31 -7.39
C ASN A 622 5.36 4.33 -8.48
N HIS A 623 4.26 5.09 -8.37
CA HIS A 623 3.93 6.16 -9.32
C HIS A 623 4.52 7.52 -8.89
N ALA A 624 4.72 8.43 -9.85
CA ALA A 624 4.74 9.87 -9.56
C ALA A 624 3.29 10.39 -9.54
N ILE A 625 2.95 11.29 -8.61
CA ILE A 625 1.62 11.93 -8.57
C ILE A 625 1.70 13.35 -9.15
N GLU A 626 0.78 13.67 -10.06
CA GLU A 626 0.45 15.05 -10.44
C GLU A 626 -0.93 15.42 -9.89
N PHE A 627 -0.95 16.38 -8.95
CA PHE A 627 -2.19 16.97 -8.46
C PHE A 627 -2.70 18.00 -9.46
N THR A 628 -4.00 17.99 -9.70
CA THR A 628 -4.69 18.97 -10.55
C THR A 628 -6.08 19.27 -10.00
N GLY A 629 -6.76 20.26 -10.56
CA GLY A 629 -8.11 20.63 -10.17
C GLY A 629 -8.54 22.00 -10.71
N PRO A 630 -9.82 22.37 -10.56
CA PRO A 630 -10.29 23.73 -10.82
C PRO A 630 -9.50 24.78 -10.02
N GLU A 631 -9.39 26.00 -10.54
CA GLU A 631 -8.63 27.07 -9.86
C GLU A 631 -9.24 27.40 -8.48
N GLU A 632 -10.57 27.35 -8.35
CA GLU A 632 -11.26 27.53 -7.06
C GLU A 632 -10.90 26.45 -6.03
N THR A 633 -10.81 25.19 -6.45
CA THR A 633 -10.36 24.07 -5.61
C THR A 633 -8.93 24.29 -5.15
N LEU A 634 -8.01 24.56 -6.07
CA LEU A 634 -6.59 24.73 -5.76
C LEU A 634 -6.33 26.00 -4.93
N ARG A 635 -7.15 27.05 -5.05
CA ARG A 635 -7.13 28.24 -4.18
C ARG A 635 -7.55 27.94 -2.73
N SER A 636 -8.28 26.87 -2.47
CA SER A 636 -8.62 26.44 -1.10
C SER A 636 -7.48 25.72 -0.37
N LEU A 637 -6.40 25.36 -1.07
CA LEU A 637 -5.21 24.74 -0.51
C LEU A 637 -4.04 25.74 -0.52
N SER A 638 -3.63 26.17 0.67
CA SER A 638 -2.45 27.04 0.84
C SER A 638 -1.17 26.31 0.42
N VAL A 639 -0.06 27.04 0.26
CA VAL A 639 1.23 26.39 -0.03
C VAL A 639 1.65 25.45 1.11
N ASP A 640 1.33 25.77 2.37
CA ASP A 640 1.65 24.90 3.51
C ASP A 640 0.79 23.62 3.51
N ASP A 641 -0.48 23.70 3.08
CA ASP A 641 -1.31 22.52 2.82
C ASP A 641 -0.72 21.66 1.71
N ARG A 642 -0.26 22.28 0.61
CA ARG A 642 0.36 21.57 -0.53
C ARG A 642 1.68 20.92 -0.14
N LEU A 643 2.51 21.59 0.67
CA LEU A 643 3.73 21.02 1.25
C LEU A 643 3.40 19.82 2.15
N THR A 644 2.34 19.92 2.96
CA THR A 644 1.83 18.83 3.81
C THR A 644 1.39 17.62 2.99
N ILE A 645 0.57 17.84 1.96
CA ILE A 645 0.07 16.80 1.05
C ILE A 645 1.22 16.15 0.29
N ALA A 646 2.09 16.97 -0.31
CA ALA A 646 3.24 16.49 -1.08
C ALA A 646 4.21 15.67 -0.21
N ASN A 647 4.49 16.11 1.03
CA ASN A 647 5.34 15.40 1.99
C ASN A 647 4.86 13.97 2.26
N MET A 648 3.55 13.79 2.50
CA MET A 648 2.96 12.49 2.87
C MET A 648 2.53 11.62 1.68
N THR A 649 2.76 12.04 0.43
CA THR A 649 2.63 11.12 -0.73
C THR A 649 3.57 9.92 -0.64
N THR A 650 4.70 10.07 0.07
CA THR A 650 5.62 9.00 0.43
C THR A 650 4.91 7.87 1.20
N GLU A 651 4.02 8.21 2.13
CA GLU A 651 3.24 7.25 2.92
C GLU A 651 2.10 6.59 2.13
N TRP A 652 1.66 7.19 1.03
CA TRP A 652 0.73 6.59 0.08
C TRP A 652 1.42 5.61 -0.90
N GLY A 653 2.76 5.57 -0.91
CA GLY A 653 3.57 4.70 -1.78
C GLY A 653 4.07 5.34 -3.07
N ALA A 654 3.88 6.66 -3.24
CA ALA A 654 4.31 7.40 -4.43
C ALA A 654 5.73 7.96 -4.31
N LEU A 655 6.38 8.14 -5.47
CA LEU A 655 7.79 8.53 -5.62
C LEU A 655 8.02 10.04 -5.76
N SER A 656 6.93 10.78 -5.97
CA SER A 656 6.82 12.24 -5.93
C SER A 656 5.35 12.66 -5.80
N GLY A 657 5.10 13.89 -5.35
CA GLY A 657 3.75 14.46 -5.23
C GLY A 657 3.70 15.92 -5.67
N LEU A 658 3.47 16.17 -6.96
CA LEU A 658 3.71 17.47 -7.61
C LEU A 658 2.41 18.29 -7.77
N PHE A 659 2.40 19.50 -7.23
CA PHE A 659 1.36 20.51 -7.47
C PHE A 659 1.72 21.42 -8.67
N PRO A 660 0.72 22.04 -9.33
CA PRO A 660 0.96 22.89 -10.49
C PRO A 660 1.57 24.24 -10.11
N ILE A 661 2.30 24.85 -11.05
CA ILE A 661 2.89 26.18 -10.92
C ILE A 661 1.80 27.24 -11.19
N ASP A 662 1.01 27.57 -10.17
CA ASP A 662 -0.25 28.31 -10.30
C ASP A 662 -0.27 29.70 -9.62
N GLY A 663 -1.45 30.33 -9.59
CA GLY A 663 -1.67 31.64 -8.99
C GLY A 663 -1.47 31.69 -7.47
N VAL A 664 -1.71 30.59 -6.75
CA VAL A 664 -1.50 30.51 -5.30
C VAL A 664 0.00 30.51 -4.99
N LEU A 665 0.75 29.67 -5.70
CA LEU A 665 2.22 29.64 -5.60
C LEU A 665 2.82 31.00 -6.00
N LYS A 666 2.29 31.65 -7.05
CA LYS A 666 2.68 33.01 -7.46
C LYS A 666 2.49 34.04 -6.35
N GLY A 667 1.38 33.98 -5.63
CA GLY A 667 1.09 34.84 -4.48
C GLY A 667 2.08 34.63 -3.34
N TRP A 668 2.27 33.37 -2.92
CA TRP A 668 3.19 33.00 -1.84
C TRP A 668 4.65 33.39 -2.14
N LEU A 669 5.13 33.10 -3.34
CA LEU A 669 6.48 33.45 -3.78
C LEU A 669 6.69 34.97 -3.80
N LYS A 670 5.71 35.74 -4.28
CA LYS A 670 5.77 37.21 -4.21
C LYS A 670 5.85 37.71 -2.77
N GLY A 671 5.10 37.10 -1.84
CA GLY A 671 5.19 37.39 -0.42
C GLY A 671 6.59 37.14 0.15
N LYS A 672 7.19 35.98 -0.13
CA LYS A 672 8.57 35.66 0.27
C LYS A 672 9.58 36.67 -0.32
N ALA A 673 9.44 37.03 -1.60
CA ALA A 673 10.33 38.01 -2.25
C ALA A 673 10.19 39.43 -1.66
N THR A 674 8.98 39.88 -1.34
CA THR A 674 8.77 41.16 -0.66
C THR A 674 9.33 41.15 0.76
N THR A 675 9.13 40.07 1.53
CA THR A 675 9.70 39.89 2.87
C THR A 675 11.23 39.98 2.83
N ALA A 676 11.86 39.29 1.87
CA ALA A 676 13.30 39.29 1.70
C ALA A 676 13.85 40.66 1.24
N ALA A 677 13.16 41.34 0.31
CA ALA A 677 13.53 42.68 -0.16
C ALA A 677 13.36 43.78 0.91
N MET A 678 12.47 43.59 1.88
CA MET A 678 12.28 44.51 3.02
C MET A 678 13.33 44.32 4.13
N GLY A 679 14.27 43.37 4.00
CA GLY A 679 15.21 43.02 5.08
C GLY A 679 14.57 42.26 6.25
N LEU A 680 13.28 41.91 6.17
CA LEU A 680 12.58 41.16 7.23
C LEU A 680 13.04 39.68 7.32
N ALA A 681 13.87 39.23 6.37
CA ALA A 681 14.59 37.96 6.45
C ALA A 681 15.93 38.06 7.25
N GLU A 682 16.41 39.26 7.59
CA GLU A 682 17.65 39.46 8.35
C GLU A 682 17.43 39.19 9.84
N GLY A 683 17.47 37.92 10.23
CA GLY A 683 17.43 37.47 11.62
C GLY A 683 18.79 37.04 12.19
N PRO A 684 18.83 36.45 13.40
CA PRO A 684 20.06 35.95 14.04
C PRO A 684 20.63 34.67 13.39
N PHE A 685 20.22 34.34 12.17
CA PHE A 685 20.53 33.10 11.45
C PHE A 685 20.99 33.41 10.03
N LYS A 686 21.83 32.53 9.45
CA LYS A 686 22.21 32.61 8.04
C LYS A 686 21.00 32.29 7.15
N THR A 687 20.78 33.11 6.13
CA THR A 687 19.81 32.88 5.05
C THR A 687 20.35 33.34 3.69
N LEU A 688 19.92 32.66 2.63
CA LEU A 688 20.11 33.02 1.23
C LEU A 688 18.80 33.44 0.54
N ALA A 689 17.67 33.45 1.26
CA ALA A 689 16.37 33.83 0.73
C ALA A 689 16.36 35.17 -0.05
N PRO A 690 17.07 36.25 0.35
CA PRO A 690 17.16 37.48 -0.45
C PRO A 690 17.88 37.34 -1.81
N GLN A 691 18.66 36.27 -2.01
CA GLN A 691 19.35 35.99 -3.27
C GLN A 691 18.47 35.15 -4.22
N HIS A 692 17.61 34.29 -3.68
CA HIS A 692 16.76 33.38 -4.46
C HIS A 692 15.34 33.91 -4.68
N PHE A 693 14.71 34.53 -3.69
CA PHE A 693 13.38 35.15 -3.83
C PHE A 693 13.48 36.61 -4.27
N THR A 694 13.78 36.82 -5.55
CA THR A 694 13.81 38.16 -6.14
C THR A 694 12.64 38.36 -7.11
N HIS A 695 12.05 39.57 -7.12
CA HIS A 695 10.95 39.89 -8.04
C HIS A 695 11.27 39.61 -9.53
N PRO A 696 12.48 39.91 -10.06
CA PRO A 696 12.83 39.56 -11.44
C PRO A 696 12.82 38.06 -11.75
N LEU A 697 13.28 37.20 -10.82
CA LEU A 697 13.23 35.74 -11.01
C LEU A 697 11.79 35.22 -11.03
N LEU A 698 10.90 35.83 -10.24
CA LEU A 698 9.47 35.50 -10.25
C LEU A 698 8.78 35.98 -11.53
N GLU A 699 9.12 37.15 -12.04
CA GLU A 699 8.61 37.63 -13.34
C GLU A 699 9.04 36.69 -14.48
N GLN A 700 10.30 36.24 -14.49
CA GLN A 700 10.77 35.25 -15.43
C GLN A 700 10.03 33.90 -15.30
N LEU A 701 9.87 33.38 -14.09
CA LEU A 701 9.18 32.11 -13.82
C LEU A 701 7.71 32.13 -14.31
N PHE A 702 7.00 33.23 -14.04
CA PHE A 702 5.57 33.35 -14.36
C PHE A 702 5.27 34.00 -15.71
N ALA A 703 6.28 34.31 -16.52
CA ALA A 703 6.10 34.69 -17.93
C ALA A 703 5.75 33.46 -18.80
N ASN A 704 6.31 32.29 -18.48
CA ASN A 704 5.98 31.01 -19.13
C ASN A 704 6.13 29.84 -18.14
N PRO A 705 5.15 29.61 -17.24
CA PRO A 705 5.23 28.56 -16.24
C PRO A 705 5.16 27.17 -16.89
N LEU A 706 6.00 26.23 -16.42
CA LEU A 706 5.91 24.83 -16.83
C LEU A 706 4.56 24.24 -16.40
N THR A 707 3.87 23.62 -17.37
CA THR A 707 2.57 22.95 -17.23
C THR A 707 2.58 21.68 -18.09
N ALA A 708 1.78 20.67 -17.73
CA ALA A 708 1.61 19.46 -18.57
C ALA A 708 1.01 19.82 -19.94
N ASP A 709 1.34 19.06 -20.99
CA ASP A 709 0.77 19.26 -22.32
C ASP A 709 -0.70 18.86 -22.40
N LYS A 710 -1.46 19.54 -23.26
CA LYS A 710 -2.81 19.08 -23.66
C LYS A 710 -2.67 17.72 -24.34
N GLY A 711 -3.30 16.69 -23.77
CA GLY A 711 -3.22 15.32 -24.27
C GLY A 711 -2.04 14.50 -23.72
N ALA A 712 -1.32 14.99 -22.71
CA ALA A 712 -0.37 14.18 -21.94
C ALA A 712 -1.04 12.91 -21.41
N LYS A 713 -0.33 11.77 -21.48
CA LYS A 713 -0.87 10.46 -21.09
C LYS A 713 -0.49 10.12 -19.66
N TYR A 714 -1.48 9.76 -18.87
CA TYR A 714 -1.32 9.31 -17.49
C TYR A 714 -1.53 7.79 -17.40
N ALA A 715 -0.77 7.12 -16.53
CA ALA A 715 -0.89 5.69 -16.27
C ALA A 715 -2.15 5.35 -15.45
N LYS A 716 -2.62 6.30 -14.64
CA LYS A 716 -3.84 6.23 -13.85
C LYS A 716 -4.42 7.63 -13.65
N GLU A 717 -5.75 7.74 -13.60
CA GLU A 717 -6.46 8.96 -13.19
C GLU A 717 -7.35 8.64 -11.99
N LEU A 718 -7.27 9.47 -10.94
CA LEU A 718 -8.05 9.39 -9.72
C LEU A 718 -8.69 10.76 -9.42
N PHE A 719 -9.78 10.79 -8.67
CA PHE A 719 -10.37 12.02 -8.17
C PHE A 719 -10.77 11.96 -6.68
N LEU A 720 -10.77 13.13 -6.03
CA LEU A 720 -11.25 13.34 -4.65
C LEU A 720 -12.00 14.67 -4.57
N ASP A 721 -13.21 14.66 -4.00
CA ASP A 721 -13.98 15.88 -3.73
C ASP A 721 -13.67 16.40 -2.32
N LEU A 722 -12.89 17.49 -2.27
CA LEU A 722 -12.49 18.13 -1.02
C LEU A 722 -13.69 18.62 -0.20
N SER A 723 -14.78 19.02 -0.86
CA SER A 723 -15.98 19.52 -0.16
C SER A 723 -16.68 18.47 0.68
N THR A 724 -16.42 17.19 0.40
CA THR A 724 -17.01 16.04 1.12
C THR A 724 -16.16 15.56 2.30
N LEU A 725 -14.98 16.16 2.52
CA LEU A 725 -14.09 15.80 3.62
C LEU A 725 -14.56 16.33 4.97
N ALA A 726 -14.09 15.65 6.01
CA ALA A 726 -14.14 16.06 7.41
C ALA A 726 -12.70 16.04 7.97
N PRO A 727 -12.45 16.50 9.20
CA PRO A 727 -11.17 16.28 9.86
C PRO A 727 -10.92 14.78 10.03
N TYR A 728 -9.73 14.33 9.69
CA TYR A 728 -9.31 12.92 9.71
C TYR A 728 -8.09 12.73 10.60
N VAL A 729 -8.10 11.65 11.36
CA VAL A 729 -6.96 11.20 12.15
C VAL A 729 -6.54 9.82 11.67
N SER A 730 -5.24 9.64 11.51
CA SER A 730 -4.65 8.37 11.10
C SER A 730 -4.15 7.57 12.29
N GLY A 731 -4.59 6.32 12.43
CA GLY A 731 -4.09 5.38 13.43
C GLY A 731 -5.18 4.60 14.18
N PRO A 732 -4.79 3.80 15.20
CA PRO A 732 -3.44 3.73 15.76
C PRO A 732 -2.47 2.93 14.89
N ASN A 733 -1.20 3.32 14.92
CA ASN A 733 -0.04 2.54 14.46
C ASN A 733 0.04 2.16 12.97
N SER A 734 -0.79 2.75 12.10
CA SER A 734 -0.70 2.63 10.64
C SER A 734 -1.23 3.88 9.96
N VAL A 735 -0.54 4.35 8.92
CA VAL A 735 -0.91 5.57 8.18
C VAL A 735 -2.18 5.38 7.33
N LYS A 736 -2.43 4.15 6.87
CA LYS A 736 -3.61 3.77 6.06
C LYS A 736 -4.90 3.64 6.88
N VAL A 737 -4.85 3.70 8.22
CA VAL A 737 -6.06 3.64 9.07
C VAL A 737 -6.59 5.06 9.27
N ALA A 738 -7.29 5.60 8.28
CA ALA A 738 -7.89 6.94 8.36
C ALA A 738 -9.31 6.88 8.96
N THR A 739 -9.53 7.54 10.09
CA THR A 739 -10.84 7.61 10.78
C THR A 739 -11.30 9.07 10.87
N PRO A 740 -12.57 9.40 10.58
CA PRO A 740 -13.11 10.73 10.84
C PRO A 740 -12.97 11.09 12.32
N LEU A 741 -12.53 12.31 12.61
CA LEU A 741 -12.22 12.75 13.97
C LEU A 741 -13.41 12.59 14.93
N LYS A 742 -14.62 12.92 14.45
CA LYS A 742 -15.89 12.78 15.18
C LYS A 742 -16.10 11.36 15.75
N ASP A 743 -15.67 10.34 15.02
CA ASP A 743 -15.85 8.94 15.41
C ASP A 743 -14.81 8.49 16.45
N LEU A 744 -13.65 9.16 16.51
CA LEU A 744 -12.64 8.98 17.57
C LEU A 744 -12.98 9.79 18.82
N GLU A 745 -13.56 10.99 18.68
CA GLU A 745 -14.08 11.80 19.79
C GLU A 745 -15.14 11.03 20.59
N ALA A 746 -15.99 10.28 19.90
CA ALA A 746 -16.99 9.40 20.51
C ALA A 746 -16.40 8.21 21.29
N GLN A 747 -15.12 7.87 21.08
CA GLN A 747 -14.43 6.76 21.76
C GLN A 747 -13.71 7.19 23.05
N ASP A 748 -13.68 8.49 23.38
CA ASP A 748 -13.07 9.05 24.61
C ASP A 748 -11.61 8.61 24.85
N ILE A 749 -10.85 8.43 23.77
CA ILE A 749 -9.48 7.90 23.80
C ILE A 749 -8.55 8.90 24.48
N LYS A 750 -8.12 8.61 25.71
CA LYS A 750 -7.14 9.40 26.44
C LYS A 750 -5.81 9.51 25.69
N VAL A 751 -5.15 10.66 25.82
CA VAL A 751 -3.84 10.98 25.25
C VAL A 751 -2.86 11.18 26.39
N ASN A 752 -1.64 10.65 26.26
CA ASN A 752 -0.53 10.90 27.20
C ASN A 752 0.44 11.95 26.65
N LYS A 753 0.72 11.91 25.34
CA LYS A 753 1.70 12.80 24.71
C LYS A 753 1.16 13.40 23.41
N ALA A 754 1.38 14.69 23.22
CA ALA A 754 1.04 15.43 22.01
C ALA A 754 2.30 16.01 21.37
N TYR A 755 2.38 16.03 20.04
CA TYR A 755 3.60 16.42 19.32
C TYR A 755 3.30 17.33 18.11
N LEU A 756 3.60 18.62 18.24
CA LEU A 756 3.60 19.59 17.14
C LEU A 756 5.04 19.77 16.63
N VAL A 757 5.44 18.87 15.73
CA VAL A 757 6.82 18.72 15.23
C VAL A 757 6.81 18.16 13.80
N SER A 758 7.97 18.19 13.14
CA SER A 758 8.33 17.62 11.82
C SER A 758 8.24 18.57 10.62
N CYS A 759 8.80 18.12 9.49
CA CYS A 759 8.72 18.78 8.19
C CYS A 759 7.32 18.75 7.56
N THR A 760 6.43 17.87 8.03
CA THR A 760 5.07 17.74 7.52
C THR A 760 4.24 18.95 7.95
N ASN A 761 4.16 19.20 9.26
CA ASN A 761 3.46 20.32 9.88
C ASN A 761 4.26 20.79 11.11
N SER A 762 4.77 22.03 11.07
CA SER A 762 5.24 22.83 12.22
C SER A 762 5.75 24.22 11.79
N ARG A 763 5.17 24.79 10.73
CA ARG A 763 5.43 26.16 10.24
C ARG A 763 4.70 27.18 11.12
N ALA A 764 4.97 28.47 10.93
CA ALA A 764 4.30 29.52 11.70
C ALA A 764 2.76 29.45 11.57
N SER A 765 2.26 29.05 10.40
CA SER A 765 0.84 28.76 10.13
C SER A 765 0.30 27.58 10.95
N ASP A 766 1.01 26.45 10.97
CA ASP A 766 0.69 25.27 11.78
C ASP A 766 0.68 25.61 13.29
N ILE A 767 1.67 26.39 13.74
CA ILE A 767 1.80 26.84 15.13
C ILE A 767 0.68 27.82 15.51
N ALA A 768 0.32 28.75 14.60
CA ALA A 768 -0.82 29.64 14.80
C ALA A 768 -2.16 28.89 14.87
N ALA A 769 -2.36 27.86 14.06
CA ALA A 769 -3.54 26.99 14.15
C ALA A 769 -3.61 26.28 15.52
N ALA A 770 -2.51 25.69 15.98
CA ALA A 770 -2.43 25.08 17.30
C ALA A 770 -2.65 26.10 18.44
N ALA A 771 -2.00 27.26 18.40
CA ALA A 771 -2.12 28.31 19.41
C ALA A 771 -3.53 28.89 19.46
N ARG A 772 -4.21 29.03 18.30
CA ARG A 772 -5.59 29.53 18.21
C ARG A 772 -6.57 28.70 19.05
N VAL A 773 -6.37 27.39 19.18
CA VAL A 773 -7.18 26.53 20.08
C VAL A 773 -7.13 27.04 21.52
N PHE A 774 -5.93 27.33 22.03
CA PHE A 774 -5.72 27.88 23.37
C PHE A 774 -6.20 29.34 23.47
N LYS A 775 -5.99 30.18 22.43
CA LYS A 775 -6.48 31.58 22.40
C LYS A 775 -8.01 31.66 22.44
N GLU A 776 -8.73 30.82 21.69
CA GLU A 776 -10.20 30.78 21.71
C GLU A 776 -10.75 30.23 23.03
N ALA A 777 -10.09 29.23 23.62
CA ALA A 777 -10.43 28.73 24.95
C ALA A 777 -10.17 29.79 26.04
N ALA A 778 -9.09 30.57 25.92
CA ALA A 778 -8.80 31.71 26.81
C ALA A 778 -9.86 32.80 26.70
N ALA A 779 -10.28 33.16 25.48
CA ALA A 779 -11.31 34.18 25.24
C ALA A 779 -12.66 33.80 25.90
N LYS A 780 -13.01 32.51 25.91
CA LYS A 780 -14.20 31.97 26.62
C LYS A 780 -14.05 31.99 28.15
N ASN A 781 -12.81 31.94 28.66
CA ASN A 781 -12.46 31.80 30.08
C ASN A 781 -11.77 33.05 30.67
N GLY A 782 -12.31 34.25 30.37
CA GLY A 782 -11.85 35.50 31.00
C GLY A 782 -10.47 36.00 30.53
N GLY A 783 -10.00 35.54 29.37
CA GLY A 783 -8.76 35.98 28.73
C GLY A 783 -7.48 35.27 29.21
N LYS A 784 -7.58 34.31 30.14
CA LYS A 784 -6.42 33.55 30.63
C LYS A 784 -6.19 32.29 29.80
N VAL A 785 -4.96 32.09 29.31
CA VAL A 785 -4.56 30.86 28.61
C VAL A 785 -4.77 29.64 29.54
N PRO A 786 -5.59 28.65 29.13
CA PRO A 786 -5.79 27.44 29.89
C PRO A 786 -4.53 26.56 29.82
N LYS A 787 -4.30 25.75 30.85
CA LYS A 787 -3.21 24.77 30.85
C LYS A 787 -3.61 23.52 30.06
N ILE A 788 -2.59 22.83 29.52
CA ILE A 788 -2.69 21.45 29.02
C ILE A 788 -3.29 20.55 30.11
N ALA A 789 -4.00 19.50 29.69
CA ALA A 789 -4.68 18.59 30.60
C ALA A 789 -3.71 17.88 31.56
N GLU A 790 -4.17 17.59 32.77
CA GLU A 790 -3.38 16.88 33.78
C GLU A 790 -2.98 15.48 33.28
N GLY A 791 -1.69 15.15 33.40
CA GLY A 791 -1.12 13.89 32.90
C GLY A 791 -0.79 13.88 31.40
N VAL A 792 -0.88 15.02 30.69
CA VAL A 792 -0.48 15.13 29.28
C VAL A 792 0.76 15.99 29.10
N GLU A 793 1.72 15.50 28.32
CA GLU A 793 2.88 16.26 27.89
C GLU A 793 2.69 16.73 26.43
N PHE A 794 2.80 18.04 26.18
CA PHE A 794 2.74 18.59 24.83
C PHE A 794 4.11 19.10 24.41
N TYR A 795 4.69 18.50 23.38
CA TYR A 795 5.99 18.86 22.82
C TYR A 795 5.83 19.67 21.53
N VAL A 796 6.56 20.78 21.41
CA VAL A 796 6.48 21.70 20.27
C VAL A 796 7.88 22.03 19.75
N ALA A 797 8.11 21.85 18.45
CA ALA A 797 9.35 22.23 17.76
C ALA A 797 9.00 22.84 16.41
N ALA A 798 9.37 24.10 16.16
CA ALA A 798 9.15 24.71 14.86
C ALA A 798 9.95 23.98 13.76
N ALA A 799 9.44 24.01 12.52
CA ALA A 799 10.10 23.38 11.38
C ALA A 799 11.47 24.03 11.07
N SER A 800 11.66 25.30 11.44
CA SER A 800 12.92 26.04 11.34
C SER A 800 12.95 27.24 12.31
N ILE A 801 14.13 27.84 12.50
CA ILE A 801 14.29 29.08 13.28
C ILE A 801 13.46 30.25 12.70
N PRO A 802 13.43 30.52 11.38
CA PRO A 802 12.51 31.50 10.78
C PRO A 802 11.05 31.31 11.17
N GLU A 803 10.55 30.06 11.10
CA GLU A 803 9.16 29.74 11.43
C GLU A 803 8.89 29.87 12.94
N GLN A 804 9.88 29.60 13.80
CA GLN A 804 9.79 29.86 15.24
C GLN A 804 9.68 31.37 15.53
N LEU A 805 10.57 32.18 14.96
CA LEU A 805 10.60 33.63 15.19
C LEU A 805 9.32 34.31 14.72
N ALA A 806 8.75 33.88 13.59
CA ALA A 806 7.45 34.36 13.13
C ALA A 806 6.31 34.01 14.11
N ALA A 807 6.33 32.80 14.70
CA ALA A 807 5.36 32.39 15.71
C ALA A 807 5.59 33.10 17.07
N GLU A 808 6.82 33.47 17.40
CA GLU A 808 7.16 34.29 18.58
C GLU A 808 6.66 35.74 18.40
N GLU A 809 6.89 36.36 17.24
CA GLU A 809 6.40 37.71 16.91
C GLU A 809 4.86 37.79 16.94
N ALA A 810 4.17 36.76 16.42
CA ALA A 810 2.71 36.65 16.48
C ALA A 810 2.16 36.29 17.89
N GLY A 811 3.04 36.00 18.85
CA GLY A 811 2.67 35.54 20.20
C GLY A 811 2.00 34.16 20.24
N ASP A 812 2.01 33.41 19.13
CA ASP A 812 1.49 32.05 19.04
C ASP A 812 2.38 31.08 19.82
N TRP A 813 3.70 31.19 19.65
CA TRP A 813 4.68 30.40 20.39
C TRP A 813 4.53 30.58 21.90
N GLN A 814 4.49 31.84 22.37
CA GLN A 814 4.32 32.14 23.80
C GLN A 814 2.98 31.63 24.34
N THR A 815 1.90 31.63 23.53
CA THR A 815 0.62 31.05 23.95
C THR A 815 0.74 29.56 24.27
N LEU A 816 1.48 28.79 23.45
CA LEU A 816 1.70 27.36 23.70
C LEU A 816 2.57 27.13 24.94
N LEU A 817 3.61 27.95 25.16
CA LEU A 817 4.42 27.90 26.38
C LEU A 817 3.61 28.28 27.64
N ASP A 818 2.74 29.29 27.54
CA ASP A 818 1.83 29.72 28.61
C ASP A 818 0.78 28.65 28.93
N ALA A 819 0.39 27.82 27.95
CA ALA A 819 -0.41 26.62 28.18
C ALA A 819 0.39 25.48 28.87
N GLY A 820 1.72 25.54 28.86
CA GLY A 820 2.63 24.57 29.49
C GLY A 820 3.33 23.63 28.50
N ALA A 821 3.35 23.94 27.21
CA ALA A 821 4.03 23.11 26.22
C ALA A 821 5.56 23.14 26.42
N THR A 822 6.20 22.00 26.19
CA THR A 822 7.66 21.85 26.26
C THR A 822 8.29 22.17 24.90
N PRO A 823 9.09 23.24 24.79
CA PRO A 823 9.77 23.58 23.54
C PRO A 823 10.94 22.63 23.29
N LEU A 824 11.16 22.31 22.02
CA LEU A 824 12.29 21.54 21.53
C LEU A 824 13.01 22.33 20.42
N LEU A 825 14.28 22.00 20.19
CA LEU A 825 15.06 22.59 19.09
C LEU A 825 14.46 22.19 17.73
N PRO A 826 14.45 23.09 16.72
CA PRO A 826 14.05 22.77 15.36
C PRO A 826 14.83 21.55 14.81
N GLY A 827 14.09 20.51 14.45
CA GLY A 827 14.63 19.20 14.07
C GLY A 827 13.55 18.13 14.05
N CYS A 828 13.90 16.91 13.61
CA CYS A 828 12.95 15.81 13.41
C CYS A 828 12.36 15.28 14.72
N ALA A 829 13.17 15.19 15.79
CA ALA A 829 12.75 14.72 17.11
C ALA A 829 11.94 13.41 17.07
N GLN A 830 10.78 13.35 17.73
CA GLN A 830 10.01 12.11 17.89
C GLN A 830 9.39 11.60 16.57
N CYS A 831 9.32 12.44 15.52
CA CYS A 831 8.92 12.01 14.17
C CYS A 831 9.77 10.84 13.65
N ILE A 832 11.05 10.78 14.06
CA ILE A 832 12.00 9.72 13.70
C ILE A 832 12.30 8.75 14.85
N GLY A 833 11.60 8.87 15.99
CA GLY A 833 11.83 8.05 17.17
C GLY A 833 13.07 8.43 18.01
N LEU A 834 13.55 9.67 17.89
CA LEU A 834 14.69 10.19 18.65
C LEU A 834 14.30 11.40 19.54
N GLY A 835 15.15 11.70 20.52
CA GLY A 835 14.98 12.86 21.41
C GLY A 835 14.13 12.60 22.65
N THR A 836 13.83 13.67 23.38
CA THR A 836 13.06 13.67 24.63
C THR A 836 11.59 13.33 24.40
N GLY A 837 10.94 12.69 25.37
CA GLY A 837 9.47 12.51 25.35
C GLY A 837 8.98 11.45 24.36
N LEU A 838 9.75 10.39 24.11
CA LEU A 838 9.25 9.23 23.37
C LEU A 838 8.08 8.56 24.10
N LEU A 839 7.25 7.82 23.36
CA LEU A 839 6.14 7.06 23.93
C LEU A 839 6.65 5.84 24.71
N GLU A 840 6.06 5.61 25.87
CA GLU A 840 6.33 4.50 26.79
C GLU A 840 5.30 3.35 26.60
N PRO A 841 5.54 2.15 27.14
CA PRO A 841 4.58 1.05 27.05
C PRO A 841 3.18 1.43 27.56
N GLY A 842 2.15 1.18 26.73
CA GLY A 842 0.75 1.47 27.04
C GLY A 842 0.30 2.92 26.81
N GLU A 843 1.21 3.86 26.49
CA GLU A 843 0.84 5.26 26.23
C GLU A 843 0.16 5.48 24.88
N VAL A 844 -0.64 6.55 24.81
CA VAL A 844 -1.24 7.06 23.58
C VAL A 844 -0.60 8.40 23.18
N GLY A 845 -0.13 8.49 21.93
CA GLY A 845 0.43 9.70 21.34
C GLY A 845 -0.39 10.24 20.17
N ILE A 846 -0.49 11.56 20.03
CA ILE A 846 -1.08 12.24 18.87
C ILE A 846 -0.07 13.24 18.28
N SER A 847 0.18 13.19 16.97
CA SER A 847 1.26 13.94 16.33
C SER A 847 0.84 14.64 15.04
N ALA A 848 1.44 15.80 14.76
CA ALA A 848 1.33 16.48 13.46
C ALA A 848 2.24 15.85 12.37
N SER A 849 3.08 14.89 12.74
CA SER A 849 4.05 14.22 11.85
C SER A 849 3.43 13.21 10.89
N ASN A 850 4.26 12.59 10.04
CA ASN A 850 3.82 11.72 8.93
C ASN A 850 3.77 10.22 9.21
N ARG A 851 4.47 9.70 10.23
CA ARG A 851 4.61 8.26 10.46
C ARG A 851 4.25 7.85 11.89
N ASN A 852 3.28 6.93 12.01
CA ASN A 852 2.83 6.37 13.29
C ASN A 852 3.15 4.87 13.46
N PHE A 853 3.86 4.20 12.54
CA PHE A 853 4.10 2.75 12.58
C PHE A 853 4.47 2.22 13.97
N LYS A 854 4.07 0.99 14.32
CA LYS A 854 4.33 0.40 15.65
C LYS A 854 5.82 0.52 16.05
N GLY A 855 6.10 1.23 17.14
CA GLY A 855 7.47 1.52 17.62
C GLY A 855 8.18 2.72 16.97
N ARG A 856 7.52 3.47 16.07
CA ARG A 856 8.11 4.62 15.38
C ARG A 856 8.44 5.80 16.31
N MET A 857 7.60 6.04 17.30
CA MET A 857 7.70 7.18 18.23
C MET A 857 8.15 6.78 19.64
N GLY A 858 8.68 5.56 19.82
CA GLY A 858 9.05 5.00 21.13
C GLY A 858 8.71 3.52 21.24
N SER A 859 8.07 3.13 22.34
CA SER A 859 7.69 1.75 22.63
C SER A 859 6.83 1.12 21.53
N THR A 860 7.08 -0.16 21.24
CA THR A 860 6.21 -0.95 20.35
C THR A 860 4.83 -1.23 20.97
N GLU A 861 4.67 -1.04 22.28
CA GLU A 861 3.40 -1.22 22.99
C GLU A 861 2.55 0.06 23.07
N ALA A 862 3.07 1.19 22.60
CA ALA A 862 2.33 2.45 22.51
C ALA A 862 1.37 2.48 21.32
N LYS A 863 0.41 3.42 21.36
CA LYS A 863 -0.53 3.73 20.26
C LYS A 863 -0.27 5.15 19.75
N ALA A 864 0.30 5.28 18.55
CA ALA A 864 0.52 6.56 17.89
C ALA A 864 -0.58 6.87 16.87
N TYR A 865 -1.07 8.10 16.90
CA TYR A 865 -2.04 8.68 15.98
C TYR A 865 -1.45 9.93 15.30
N LEU A 866 -1.90 10.26 14.09
CA LEU A 866 -1.53 11.45 13.35
C LEU A 866 -2.77 12.32 13.08
N GLY A 867 -2.68 13.63 13.29
CA GLY A 867 -3.76 14.58 13.03
C GLY A 867 -3.21 15.95 12.61
N SER A 868 -4.10 16.91 12.34
CA SER A 868 -3.71 18.29 12.05
C SER A 868 -3.21 19.03 13.31
N PRO A 869 -2.46 20.15 13.19
CA PRO A 869 -1.93 20.90 14.32
C PRO A 869 -2.97 21.29 15.37
N GLU A 870 -4.14 21.75 14.94
CA GLU A 870 -5.25 22.13 15.82
C GLU A 870 -5.94 20.92 16.47
N VAL A 871 -5.94 19.75 15.84
CA VAL A 871 -6.42 18.49 16.47
C VAL A 871 -5.42 18.00 17.52
N VAL A 872 -4.11 18.09 17.25
CA VAL A 872 -3.06 17.80 18.24
C VAL A 872 -3.19 18.74 19.45
N ALA A 873 -3.37 20.04 19.21
CA ALA A 873 -3.52 21.05 20.27
C ALA A 873 -4.83 20.90 21.07
N ALA A 874 -5.96 20.65 20.41
CA ALA A 874 -7.24 20.37 21.08
C ALA A 874 -7.18 19.06 21.89
N SER A 875 -6.44 18.07 21.41
CA SER A 875 -6.21 16.84 22.15
C SER A 875 -5.34 17.05 23.39
N ALA A 876 -4.29 17.89 23.30
CA ALA A 876 -3.47 18.28 24.45
C ALA A 876 -4.27 19.09 25.49
N LEU A 877 -5.12 20.01 25.05
CA LEU A 877 -5.97 20.82 25.93
C LEU A 877 -7.04 19.99 26.68
N SER A 878 -7.56 18.95 26.04
CA SER A 878 -8.67 18.14 26.59
C SER A 878 -8.23 16.84 27.29
N GLY A 879 -7.01 16.36 27.05
CA GLY A 879 -6.48 15.11 27.62
C GLY A 879 -6.86 13.83 26.87
N LYS A 880 -7.48 13.98 25.69
CA LYS A 880 -8.02 12.88 24.87
C LYS A 880 -8.05 13.29 23.40
N LEU A 881 -8.25 12.35 22.47
CA LEU A 881 -8.42 12.69 21.05
C LEU A 881 -9.65 13.60 20.89
N SER A 882 -9.43 14.82 20.40
CA SER A 882 -10.45 15.86 20.25
C SER A 882 -10.06 16.92 19.22
N GLY A 883 -11.06 17.52 18.59
CA GLY A 883 -10.90 18.64 17.65
C GLY A 883 -11.24 19.99 18.27
N PRO A 884 -10.92 21.09 17.57
CA PRO A 884 -11.24 22.45 18.02
C PRO A 884 -12.72 22.84 17.85
N GLY A 885 -13.54 21.98 17.21
CA GLY A 885 -14.94 22.26 16.91
C GLY A 885 -15.17 23.29 15.79
N TRP A 886 -14.16 23.56 14.95
CA TRP A 886 -14.26 24.49 13.82
C TRP A 886 -14.95 23.90 12.59
N TYR A 887 -15.07 22.58 12.51
CA TYR A 887 -15.63 21.90 11.33
C TYR A 887 -17.11 22.19 11.14
N GLN A 888 -17.49 22.56 9.92
CA GLN A 888 -18.88 22.77 9.50
C GLN A 888 -19.22 21.72 8.45
N ALA A 889 -20.03 20.74 8.83
CA ALA A 889 -20.45 19.66 7.94
C ALA A 889 -21.29 20.19 6.77
N PRO A 890 -20.98 19.83 5.51
CA PRO A 890 -21.81 20.19 4.36
C PRO A 890 -23.20 19.57 4.45
N GLU A 891 -24.23 20.29 4.00
CA GLU A 891 -25.60 19.77 3.96
C GLU A 891 -25.69 18.55 3.01
N GLY A 892 -26.27 17.45 3.50
CA GLY A 892 -26.52 16.24 2.70
C GLY A 892 -25.31 15.33 2.45
N CYS A 893 -24.11 15.69 2.92
CA CYS A 893 -22.92 14.86 2.74
C CYS A 893 -22.78 13.83 3.87
N THR A 894 -22.70 12.54 3.52
CA THR A 894 -22.51 11.43 4.48
C THR A 894 -21.31 10.53 4.21
N GLU A 895 -20.72 10.61 3.00
CA GLU A 895 -19.55 9.84 2.58
C GLU A 895 -18.63 10.72 1.73
N VAL A 896 -17.33 10.41 1.71
CA VAL A 896 -16.33 11.13 0.91
C VAL A 896 -16.43 10.69 -0.56
N LEU A 897 -16.70 11.62 -1.47
CA LEU A 897 -16.78 11.34 -2.91
C LEU A 897 -15.37 11.25 -3.52
N ARG A 898 -15.11 10.12 -4.18
CA ARG A 898 -13.79 9.75 -4.73
C ARG A 898 -13.93 8.61 -5.75
N GLY A 899 -12.91 8.39 -6.57
CA GLY A 899 -12.86 7.22 -7.46
C GLY A 899 -11.76 7.30 -8.51
N GLU A 900 -11.86 6.44 -9.52
CA GLU A 900 -11.06 6.51 -10.75
C GLU A 900 -11.67 7.50 -11.75
N GLY A 901 -10.84 8.10 -12.60
CA GLY A 901 -11.25 9.05 -13.63
C GLY A 901 -11.17 10.53 -13.22
N ASP A 902 -11.95 11.37 -13.90
CA ASP A 902 -11.92 12.84 -13.82
C ASP A 902 -12.86 13.46 -12.77
N GLY A 903 -13.73 12.64 -12.14
CA GLY A 903 -14.74 13.09 -11.18
C GLY A 903 -15.94 13.82 -11.79
N ILE A 904 -16.03 13.93 -13.12
CA ILE A 904 -17.12 14.63 -13.81
C ILE A 904 -18.28 13.65 -14.03
N LYS A 905 -19.45 13.93 -13.44
CA LYS A 905 -20.67 13.13 -13.61
C LYS A 905 -21.09 13.12 -15.08
N GLU A 906 -21.56 11.98 -15.58
CA GLU A 906 -21.99 11.87 -16.98
C GLU A 906 -23.16 12.80 -17.34
N GLU A 907 -23.99 13.12 -16.36
CA GLU A 907 -25.09 14.09 -16.46
C GLU A 907 -24.60 15.50 -16.78
N ASP A 908 -23.45 15.89 -16.21
CA ASP A 908 -22.80 17.19 -16.41
C ASP A 908 -21.94 17.23 -17.68
N ARG A 909 -21.70 16.07 -18.33
CA ARG A 909 -21.04 15.96 -19.64
C ARG A 909 -21.98 16.34 -20.79
N MET A 910 -22.78 17.40 -20.64
CA MET A 910 -23.57 18.01 -21.72
C MET A 910 -22.64 18.72 -22.72
N LEU A 911 -22.02 17.92 -23.58
CA LEU A 911 -21.18 18.37 -24.69
C LEU A 911 -21.94 19.34 -25.59
N THR A 912 -21.29 20.46 -25.96
CA THR A 912 -21.70 21.18 -27.18
C THR A 912 -21.47 20.28 -28.40
N ALA A 913 -22.24 20.48 -29.47
CA ALA A 913 -22.14 19.64 -30.67
C ALA A 913 -20.72 19.60 -31.26
N GLU A 914 -19.95 20.68 -31.10
CA GLU A 914 -18.56 20.81 -31.52
C GLU A 914 -17.60 19.95 -30.68
N GLN A 915 -17.75 19.94 -29.35
CA GLN A 915 -16.94 19.10 -28.45
C GLN A 915 -17.30 17.61 -28.57
N ALA A 916 -18.57 17.30 -28.83
CA ALA A 916 -18.99 15.95 -29.18
C ALA A 916 -18.32 15.48 -30.48
N LEU A 917 -18.20 16.37 -31.48
CA LEU A 917 -17.54 16.07 -32.74
C LEU A 917 -16.04 15.86 -32.58
N GLU A 918 -15.32 16.70 -31.83
CA GLU A 918 -13.89 16.48 -31.51
C GLU A 918 -13.67 15.16 -30.77
N LYS A 919 -14.53 14.81 -29.80
CA LYS A 919 -14.41 13.56 -29.04
C LYS A 919 -14.69 12.33 -29.91
N ILE A 920 -15.66 12.42 -30.83
CA ILE A 920 -15.96 11.37 -31.81
C ILE A 920 -14.81 11.23 -32.82
N ILE A 921 -14.21 12.33 -33.29
CA ILE A 921 -13.04 12.28 -34.18
C ILE A 921 -11.85 11.61 -33.46
N GLY A 922 -11.52 12.03 -32.24
CA GLY A 922 -10.44 11.38 -31.47
C GLY A 922 -10.71 9.90 -31.15
N GLN A 923 -11.97 9.51 -30.91
CA GLN A 923 -12.35 8.11 -30.75
C GLN A 923 -12.29 7.33 -32.08
N ILE A 924 -12.64 7.94 -33.21
CA ILE A 924 -12.47 7.34 -34.54
C ILE A 924 -10.99 7.16 -34.85
N ASP A 925 -10.13 8.17 -34.63
CA ASP A 925 -8.68 8.05 -34.84
C ASP A 925 -8.07 6.95 -33.95
N THR A 926 -8.56 6.80 -32.71
CA THR A 926 -8.13 5.70 -31.81
C THR A 926 -8.62 4.33 -32.31
N LEU A 927 -9.88 4.22 -32.72
CA LEU A 927 -10.46 2.99 -33.28
C LEU A 927 -9.87 2.61 -34.65
N VAL A 928 -9.42 3.59 -35.44
CA VAL A 928 -8.67 3.38 -36.68
C VAL A 928 -7.26 2.87 -36.33
N ALA A 929 -6.56 3.49 -35.38
CA ALA A 929 -5.24 3.04 -34.95
C ALA A 929 -5.23 1.62 -34.31
N ASP A 930 -6.28 1.28 -33.55
CA ASP A 930 -6.45 -0.08 -32.99
C ASP A 930 -7.00 -1.07 -34.02
N GLY A 931 -7.85 -0.62 -34.95
CA GLY A 931 -8.34 -1.41 -36.08
C GLY A 931 -7.24 -1.78 -37.08
N GLU A 932 -6.34 -0.85 -37.38
CA GLU A 932 -5.14 -1.09 -38.22
C GLU A 932 -4.20 -2.11 -37.56
N LYS A 933 -4.16 -2.22 -36.23
CA LYS A 933 -3.45 -3.28 -35.51
C LYS A 933 -4.18 -4.63 -35.48
N GLN A 934 -5.51 -4.63 -35.53
CA GLN A 934 -6.31 -5.88 -35.48
C GLN A 934 -6.55 -6.53 -36.85
N PHE A 935 -6.36 -5.81 -37.95
CA PHE A 935 -6.62 -6.30 -39.32
C PHE A 935 -5.40 -6.45 -40.23
N ALA A 936 -4.18 -6.44 -39.66
CA ALA A 936 -3.00 -6.94 -40.37
C ALA A 936 -3.10 -8.49 -40.51
N PRO A 937 -2.99 -9.05 -41.73
CA PRO A 937 -3.13 -10.50 -41.91
C PRO A 937 -1.92 -11.27 -41.38
N GLU A 938 -2.16 -12.33 -40.60
CA GLU A 938 -1.14 -13.32 -40.23
C GLU A 938 -0.57 -13.97 -41.51
N GLY A 939 0.62 -13.53 -41.94
CA GLY A 939 1.16 -13.96 -43.22
C GLY A 939 2.44 -13.25 -43.67
N GLU A 940 3.23 -12.67 -42.76
CA GLU A 940 4.58 -12.18 -43.04
C GLU A 940 5.47 -12.38 -41.80
N GLU A 941 6.72 -12.80 -42.01
CA GLU A 941 7.74 -12.82 -40.95
C GLU A 941 8.11 -11.38 -40.60
N VAL A 942 7.46 -10.78 -39.60
CA VAL A 942 7.76 -9.40 -39.20
C VAL A 942 9.06 -9.36 -38.39
N SER A 943 10.16 -9.30 -39.13
CA SER A 943 11.46 -8.87 -38.65
C SER A 943 11.45 -7.35 -38.40
N ASP A 944 10.83 -6.90 -37.31
CA ASP A 944 11.12 -5.55 -36.78
C ASP A 944 12.44 -5.61 -36.02
N ASN A 945 13.52 -5.70 -36.79
CA ASN A 945 14.83 -6.17 -36.36
C ASN A 945 15.72 -5.02 -35.84
N SER A 946 15.13 -4.06 -35.13
CA SER A 946 15.87 -3.04 -34.38
C SER A 946 16.51 -3.70 -33.16
N LEU A 947 17.68 -4.31 -33.37
CA LEU A 947 18.46 -4.91 -32.29
C LEU A 947 18.81 -3.83 -31.27
N THR A 948 18.57 -4.12 -29.99
CA THR A 948 19.01 -3.29 -28.87
C THR A 948 20.53 -3.18 -28.91
N GLU A 949 21.04 -1.95 -28.82
CA GLU A 949 22.47 -1.70 -28.72
C GLU A 949 22.98 -2.27 -27.38
N VAL A 950 23.94 -3.19 -27.46
CA VAL A 950 24.61 -3.75 -26.27
C VAL A 950 25.89 -2.98 -26.04
N TYR A 951 26.00 -2.33 -24.89
CA TYR A 951 27.17 -1.55 -24.50
C TYR A 951 28.40 -2.47 -24.35
N PRO A 952 29.61 -2.06 -24.80
CA PRO A 952 30.82 -2.88 -24.67
C PRO A 952 31.10 -3.33 -23.23
N GLY A 953 31.12 -4.65 -23.00
CA GLY A 953 31.31 -5.24 -21.66
C GLY A 953 30.01 -5.56 -20.91
N PHE A 954 28.85 -5.12 -21.41
CA PHE A 954 27.56 -5.64 -20.94
C PHE A 954 27.31 -7.04 -21.56
N PRO A 955 26.75 -8.01 -20.83
CA PRO A 955 26.50 -9.34 -21.38
C PRO A 955 25.46 -9.29 -22.52
N GLU A 956 25.79 -9.85 -23.69
CA GLU A 956 24.82 -9.97 -24.80
C GLU A 956 23.68 -10.95 -24.49
N ARG A 957 23.96 -11.91 -23.59
CA ARG A 957 23.06 -12.96 -23.17
C ARG A 957 23.35 -13.38 -21.73
N VAL A 958 22.30 -13.54 -20.93
CA VAL A 958 22.37 -14.11 -19.58
C VAL A 958 21.52 -15.37 -19.56
N SER A 959 22.07 -16.49 -19.09
CA SER A 959 21.36 -17.78 -19.08
C SER A 959 21.70 -18.56 -17.81
N GLY A 960 20.71 -19.27 -17.27
CA GLY A 960 20.83 -20.03 -16.03
C GLY A 960 19.58 -20.87 -15.73
N GLU A 961 19.69 -21.76 -14.75
CA GLU A 961 18.55 -22.50 -14.21
C GLU A 961 17.70 -21.56 -13.34
N ILE A 962 16.38 -21.63 -13.45
CA ILE A 962 15.46 -20.88 -12.61
C ILE A 962 15.44 -21.50 -11.21
N ILE A 963 15.86 -20.72 -10.20
CA ILE A 963 15.52 -20.98 -8.79
C ILE A 963 14.32 -20.11 -8.43
N PHE A 964 13.21 -20.74 -8.08
CA PHE A 964 11.93 -20.07 -7.83
C PHE A 964 11.67 -19.95 -6.33
N CYS A 965 11.44 -18.72 -5.87
CA CYS A 965 11.10 -18.37 -4.48
C CYS A 965 9.71 -17.74 -4.46
N ASP A 966 8.68 -18.57 -4.25
CA ASP A 966 7.28 -18.15 -4.43
C ASP A 966 6.71 -17.37 -3.23
N ALA A 967 7.15 -16.13 -3.06
CA ALA A 967 6.47 -15.19 -2.16
C ALA A 967 6.46 -13.77 -2.71
N ASP A 968 5.32 -13.10 -2.47
CA ASP A 968 5.15 -11.67 -2.68
C ASP A 968 5.64 -10.90 -1.44
N ASN A 969 6.08 -9.65 -1.63
CA ASN A 969 6.56 -8.76 -0.57
C ASN A 969 7.75 -9.31 0.25
N ILE A 970 8.63 -10.11 -0.37
CA ILE A 970 9.93 -10.46 0.23
C ILE A 970 10.72 -9.15 0.40
N ASN A 971 10.74 -8.65 1.63
CA ASN A 971 11.38 -7.38 1.95
C ASN A 971 12.92 -7.51 2.04
N THR A 972 13.63 -6.38 2.14
CA THR A 972 15.10 -6.41 2.24
C THR A 972 15.64 -7.08 3.50
N ASP A 973 14.83 -7.26 4.55
CA ASP A 973 15.17 -8.12 5.71
C ASP A 973 15.10 -9.61 5.37
N GLY A 974 14.17 -10.03 4.51
CA GLY A 974 14.08 -11.39 3.97
C GLY A 974 15.30 -11.75 3.12
N ILE A 975 15.76 -10.78 2.31
CA ILE A 975 16.94 -10.93 1.43
C ILE A 975 18.26 -10.88 2.22
N TYR A 976 18.42 -9.93 3.14
CA TYR A 976 19.63 -9.78 3.95
C TYR A 976 19.29 -9.42 5.41
N PRO A 977 19.50 -10.34 6.37
CA PRO A 977 19.01 -10.16 7.74
C PRO A 977 19.56 -8.90 8.42
N GLY A 978 18.67 -8.10 9.03
CA GLY A 978 18.99 -6.82 9.67
C GLY A 978 20.15 -6.86 10.68
N LYS A 979 20.34 -8.00 11.36
CA LYS A 979 21.45 -8.21 12.30
C LYS A 979 22.85 -8.02 11.67
N TYR A 980 23.00 -8.20 10.36
CA TYR A 980 24.26 -8.01 9.62
C TYR A 980 24.36 -6.67 8.88
N THR A 981 23.37 -5.78 9.01
CA THR A 981 23.28 -4.54 8.19
C THR A 981 24.24 -3.43 8.63
N TYR A 982 24.67 -3.43 9.89
CA TYR A 982 25.58 -2.44 10.47
C TYR A 982 26.90 -3.07 10.94
N GLN A 983 27.31 -4.16 10.29
CA GLN A 983 28.61 -4.80 10.45
C GLN A 983 29.38 -4.52 9.16
N ASP A 984 30.33 -3.58 9.21
CA ASP A 984 31.05 -3.09 8.02
C ASP A 984 32.17 -4.05 7.56
N ASP A 985 32.42 -5.12 8.33
CA ASP A 985 33.48 -6.12 8.16
C ASP A 985 33.00 -7.50 7.67
N VAL A 986 31.72 -7.63 7.31
CA VAL A 986 31.13 -8.89 6.82
C VAL A 986 31.75 -9.30 5.48
N SER A 987 32.40 -10.48 5.45
CA SER A 987 33.02 -11.01 4.23
C SER A 987 31.98 -11.36 3.15
N GLN A 988 32.37 -11.31 1.87
CA GLN A 988 31.48 -11.74 0.76
C GLN A 988 30.99 -13.18 0.93
N GLU A 989 31.83 -14.08 1.45
CA GLU A 989 31.45 -15.46 1.78
C GLU A 989 30.33 -15.50 2.82
N THR A 990 30.42 -14.68 3.88
CA THR A 990 29.37 -14.54 4.89
C THR A 990 28.10 -13.94 4.28
N MET A 991 28.21 -12.92 3.43
CA MET A 991 27.07 -12.33 2.72
C MET A 991 26.35 -13.37 1.85
N ALA A 992 27.10 -14.19 1.11
CA ALA A 992 26.56 -15.29 0.31
C ALA A 992 25.91 -16.38 1.17
N GLN A 993 26.46 -16.67 2.35
CA GLN A 993 25.91 -17.64 3.30
C GLN A 993 24.58 -17.17 3.89
N VAL A 994 24.45 -15.89 4.23
CA VAL A 994 23.23 -15.32 4.87
C VAL A 994 22.19 -14.79 3.88
N CYS A 995 22.52 -14.74 2.59
CA CYS A 995 21.61 -14.34 1.51
C CYS A 995 20.31 -15.17 1.54
N MET A 996 19.17 -14.48 1.54
CA MET A 996 17.81 -15.01 1.65
C MET A 996 17.53 -15.86 2.90
N SER A 997 18.42 -15.92 3.90
CA SER A 997 18.29 -16.84 5.05
C SER A 997 17.12 -16.53 6.00
N ASN A 998 16.56 -15.32 5.95
CA ASN A 998 15.34 -14.96 6.66
C ASN A 998 14.06 -15.36 5.89
N TYR A 999 14.17 -15.60 4.58
CA TYR A 999 13.11 -16.18 3.75
C TYR A 999 13.16 -17.72 3.80
N ASP A 1000 14.32 -18.29 3.48
CA ASP A 1000 14.57 -19.73 3.50
C ASP A 1000 16.01 -20.00 3.97
N VAL A 1001 16.15 -20.65 5.13
CA VAL A 1001 17.45 -21.04 5.71
C VAL A 1001 18.24 -22.01 4.83
N GLN A 1002 17.59 -22.73 3.92
CA GLN A 1002 18.23 -23.64 2.97
C GLN A 1002 18.64 -22.96 1.66
N PHE A 1003 18.21 -21.71 1.39
CA PHE A 1003 18.49 -21.01 0.12
C PHE A 1003 19.97 -21.07 -0.26
N SER A 1004 20.89 -20.78 0.68
CA SER A 1004 22.32 -20.79 0.37
C SER A 1004 22.91 -22.19 0.14
N SER A 1005 22.21 -23.27 0.51
CA SER A 1005 22.59 -24.63 0.11
C SER A 1005 21.99 -25.07 -1.24
N ILE A 1006 20.85 -24.47 -1.64
CA ILE A 1006 20.08 -24.81 -2.84
C ILE A 1006 20.55 -24.01 -4.07
N ALA A 1007 20.81 -22.72 -3.87
CA ALA A 1007 21.27 -21.79 -4.90
C ALA A 1007 22.75 -21.99 -5.24
N LYS A 1008 23.05 -21.99 -6.54
CA LYS A 1008 24.35 -22.19 -7.16
C LYS A 1008 24.77 -20.95 -7.96
N GLU A 1009 26.07 -20.89 -8.25
CA GLU A 1009 26.64 -19.91 -9.16
C GLU A 1009 26.02 -20.02 -10.56
N GLY A 1010 25.54 -18.89 -11.10
CA GLY A 1010 24.89 -18.80 -12.41
C GLY A 1010 23.38 -19.03 -12.43
N ASP A 1011 22.74 -19.34 -11.30
CA ASP A 1011 21.28 -19.47 -11.22
C ASP A 1011 20.55 -18.14 -11.45
N ILE A 1012 19.33 -18.20 -11.97
CA ILE A 1012 18.45 -17.04 -12.14
C ILE A 1012 17.40 -17.09 -11.02
N LEU A 1013 17.45 -16.10 -10.12
CA LEU A 1013 16.51 -16.00 -9.00
C LEU A 1013 15.18 -15.44 -9.49
N VAL A 1014 14.10 -16.21 -9.35
CA VAL A 1014 12.75 -15.78 -9.75
C VAL A 1014 11.84 -15.72 -8.53
N THR A 1015 11.09 -14.62 -8.39
CA THR A 1015 10.38 -14.25 -7.14
C THR A 1015 8.96 -13.72 -7.43
N GLY A 1016 8.14 -13.56 -6.38
CA GLY A 1016 6.79 -13.00 -6.49
C GLY A 1016 6.75 -11.49 -6.82
N PHE A 1017 5.68 -10.80 -6.43
CA PHE A 1017 5.50 -9.36 -6.62
C PHE A 1017 6.12 -8.54 -5.47
N ASN A 1018 6.47 -7.28 -5.74
CA ASN A 1018 7.05 -6.32 -4.79
C ASN A 1018 8.33 -6.83 -4.07
N PHE A 1019 9.21 -7.52 -4.80
CA PHE A 1019 10.48 -8.04 -4.29
C PHE A 1019 11.43 -6.91 -3.89
N GLY A 1020 12.05 -7.02 -2.71
CA GLY A 1020 12.95 -6.02 -2.15
C GLY A 1020 12.23 -4.78 -1.58
N CYS A 1021 10.96 -4.89 -1.20
CA CYS A 1021 10.27 -3.81 -0.50
C CYS A 1021 10.89 -3.49 0.88
N GLY A 1022 10.56 -2.33 1.46
CA GLY A 1022 10.97 -1.96 2.82
C GLY A 1022 12.30 -1.18 2.89
N SER A 1023 13.22 -1.62 3.74
CA SER A 1023 14.41 -0.86 4.13
C SER A 1023 15.40 -0.64 2.99
N SER A 1024 16.04 0.54 2.91
CA SER A 1024 16.90 0.98 1.80
C SER A 1024 18.30 0.33 1.73
N ARG A 1025 18.43 -0.92 2.18
CA ARG A 1025 19.73 -1.60 2.37
C ARG A 1025 20.33 -1.99 1.03
N GLU A 1026 21.53 -1.48 0.75
CA GLU A 1026 22.31 -1.84 -0.44
C GLU A 1026 22.78 -3.31 -0.35
N GLN A 1027 22.98 -3.82 0.88
CA GLN A 1027 23.38 -5.19 1.18
C GLN A 1027 22.43 -6.27 0.64
N ALA A 1028 21.15 -5.96 0.41
CA ALA A 1028 20.20 -6.89 -0.19
C ALA A 1028 20.60 -7.25 -1.63
N ALA A 1029 21.08 -6.28 -2.42
CA ALA A 1029 21.55 -6.53 -3.78
C ALA A 1029 22.93 -7.21 -3.78
N THR A 1030 23.87 -6.74 -2.95
CA THR A 1030 25.23 -7.30 -2.91
C THR A 1030 25.31 -8.69 -2.29
N ALA A 1031 24.36 -9.11 -1.44
CA ALA A 1031 24.27 -10.49 -0.96
C ALA A 1031 23.85 -11.48 -2.07
N ILE A 1032 22.97 -11.06 -2.98
CA ILE A 1032 22.58 -11.85 -4.18
C ILE A 1032 23.77 -11.97 -5.14
N LEU A 1033 24.50 -10.87 -5.37
CA LEU A 1033 25.75 -10.86 -6.15
C LEU A 1033 26.87 -11.69 -5.51
N ALA A 1034 27.03 -11.65 -4.19
CA ALA A 1034 27.97 -12.49 -3.46
C ALA A 1034 27.62 -13.98 -3.59
N LYS A 1035 26.32 -14.30 -3.72
CA LYS A 1035 25.85 -15.65 -4.06
C LYS A 1035 26.06 -16.04 -5.53
N LYS A 1036 26.60 -15.12 -6.34
CA LYS A 1036 26.87 -15.26 -7.78
C LYS A 1036 25.64 -15.58 -8.63
N ILE A 1037 24.51 -14.97 -8.26
CA ILE A 1037 23.28 -14.95 -9.05
C ILE A 1037 23.35 -13.73 -9.99
N PRO A 1038 23.47 -13.90 -11.32
CA PRO A 1038 23.63 -12.78 -12.25
C PRO A 1038 22.34 -11.99 -12.52
N LEU A 1039 21.17 -12.60 -12.32
CA LEU A 1039 19.88 -12.03 -12.71
C LEU A 1039 18.78 -12.38 -11.70
N VAL A 1040 18.00 -11.37 -11.31
CA VAL A 1040 16.74 -11.54 -10.59
C VAL A 1040 15.56 -11.26 -11.52
N VAL A 1041 14.52 -12.08 -11.45
CA VAL A 1041 13.24 -11.86 -12.13
C VAL A 1041 12.13 -11.79 -11.08
N SER A 1042 11.20 -10.87 -11.23
CA SER A 1042 10.15 -10.60 -10.25
C SER A 1042 8.83 -10.29 -10.96
N GLY A 1043 7.71 -10.36 -10.23
CA GLY A 1043 6.45 -9.79 -10.69
C GLY A 1043 6.48 -8.25 -10.67
N SER A 1044 7.18 -7.68 -9.68
CA SER A 1044 7.53 -6.25 -9.59
C SER A 1044 8.58 -6.03 -8.50
N PHE A 1045 9.36 -4.96 -8.58
CA PHE A 1045 10.37 -4.62 -7.56
C PHE A 1045 9.92 -3.46 -6.66
N GLY A 1046 10.35 -3.49 -5.40
CA GLY A 1046 10.38 -2.30 -4.57
C GLY A 1046 11.37 -1.29 -5.15
N ASN A 1047 10.94 -0.06 -5.42
CA ASN A 1047 11.75 0.93 -6.15
C ASN A 1047 13.17 1.13 -5.58
N ILE A 1048 13.32 1.18 -4.25
CA ILE A 1048 14.63 1.36 -3.61
C ILE A 1048 15.54 0.15 -3.85
N PHE A 1049 15.00 -1.08 -3.86
CA PHE A 1049 15.77 -2.28 -4.19
C PHE A 1049 16.14 -2.33 -5.68
N SER A 1050 15.23 -1.95 -6.58
CA SER A 1050 15.54 -1.81 -8.02
C SER A 1050 16.72 -0.84 -8.23
N ARG A 1051 16.68 0.32 -7.56
CA ARG A 1051 17.77 1.31 -7.57
C ARG A 1051 19.08 0.77 -6.99
N ASN A 1052 19.01 0.10 -5.84
CA ASN A 1052 20.18 -0.55 -5.22
C ASN A 1052 20.75 -1.68 -6.10
N SER A 1053 19.92 -2.37 -6.87
CA SER A 1053 20.34 -3.44 -7.78
C SER A 1053 21.22 -2.87 -8.91
N ILE A 1054 20.71 -1.88 -9.65
CA ILE A 1054 21.48 -1.19 -10.70
C ILE A 1054 22.74 -0.54 -10.13
N ASN A 1055 22.65 0.12 -8.98
CA ASN A 1055 23.81 0.76 -8.32
C ASN A 1055 24.93 -0.24 -7.97
N ASN A 1056 24.63 -1.53 -7.82
CA ASN A 1056 25.59 -2.59 -7.51
C ASN A 1056 25.84 -3.56 -8.70
N ALA A 1057 25.30 -3.28 -9.89
CA ALA A 1057 25.33 -4.17 -11.06
C ALA A 1057 24.58 -5.51 -10.93
N LEU A 1058 23.60 -5.61 -10.03
CA LEU A 1058 22.62 -6.70 -10.05
C LEU A 1058 21.55 -6.39 -11.11
N MET A 1059 21.39 -7.29 -12.09
CA MET A 1059 20.38 -7.16 -13.13
C MET A 1059 19.01 -7.64 -12.61
N GLY A 1060 17.96 -6.89 -12.95
CA GLY A 1060 16.57 -7.19 -12.60
C GLY A 1060 15.65 -7.12 -13.81
N LEU A 1061 14.68 -8.04 -13.92
CA LEU A 1061 13.62 -7.99 -14.93
C LEU A 1061 12.24 -8.20 -14.28
N GLU A 1062 11.26 -7.38 -14.66
CA GLU A 1062 9.86 -7.56 -14.26
C GLU A 1062 9.14 -8.41 -15.32
N VAL A 1063 8.70 -9.61 -14.93
CA VAL A 1063 8.04 -10.57 -15.84
C VAL A 1063 6.85 -11.26 -15.14
N PRO A 1064 5.72 -10.56 -14.90
CA PRO A 1064 4.53 -11.13 -14.27
C PRO A 1064 4.03 -12.44 -14.93
N ARG A 1065 4.15 -12.54 -16.26
CA ARG A 1065 3.78 -13.75 -17.01
C ARG A 1065 4.58 -14.98 -16.60
N LEU A 1066 5.88 -14.83 -16.34
CA LEU A 1066 6.74 -15.93 -15.90
C LEU A 1066 6.38 -16.34 -14.48
N ILE A 1067 6.12 -15.39 -13.58
CA ILE A 1067 5.74 -15.69 -12.19
C ILE A 1067 4.46 -16.51 -12.17
N ASN A 1068 3.44 -16.10 -12.92
CA ASN A 1068 2.19 -16.85 -13.05
C ASN A 1068 2.42 -18.26 -13.64
N ARG A 1069 3.27 -18.39 -14.67
CA ARG A 1069 3.60 -19.69 -15.29
C ARG A 1069 4.38 -20.63 -14.36
N LEU A 1070 5.27 -20.08 -13.52
CA LEU A 1070 6.00 -20.84 -12.50
C LEU A 1070 5.08 -21.26 -11.35
N ARG A 1071 4.18 -20.36 -10.89
CA ARG A 1071 3.11 -20.69 -9.93
C ARG A 1071 2.24 -21.84 -10.41
N GLU A 1072 1.85 -21.86 -11.69
CA GLU A 1072 1.11 -22.97 -12.30
C GLU A 1072 1.88 -24.30 -12.32
N SER A 1073 3.22 -24.27 -12.28
CA SER A 1073 4.07 -25.42 -12.59
C SER A 1073 4.84 -25.99 -11.38
N PHE A 1074 5.08 -25.19 -10.33
CA PHE A 1074 5.94 -25.50 -9.18
C PHE A 1074 5.35 -25.13 -7.82
N SER A 1075 4.07 -24.75 -7.73
CA SER A 1075 3.51 -24.27 -6.46
C SER A 1075 3.56 -25.33 -5.36
N GLY A 1076 4.29 -24.98 -4.29
CA GLY A 1076 4.37 -25.70 -3.01
C GLY A 1076 5.30 -26.93 -2.97
N GLU A 1077 6.30 -27.01 -3.84
CA GLU A 1077 7.38 -28.01 -3.72
C GLU A 1077 8.35 -27.70 -2.56
N SER A 1078 8.83 -26.45 -2.47
CA SER A 1078 9.70 -25.93 -1.40
C SER A 1078 9.72 -24.40 -1.42
N LEU A 1079 10.18 -23.74 -0.34
CA LEU A 1079 10.34 -22.27 -0.29
C LEU A 1079 11.30 -21.77 -1.37
N THR A 1080 12.44 -22.45 -1.55
CA THR A 1080 13.33 -22.29 -2.69
C THR A 1080 13.25 -23.55 -3.55
N CYS A 1081 12.71 -23.46 -4.76
CA CYS A 1081 12.59 -24.57 -5.70
C CYS A 1081 13.64 -24.49 -6.82
N ARG A 1082 14.35 -25.59 -7.09
CA ARG A 1082 15.13 -25.76 -8.34
C ARG A 1082 14.23 -26.35 -9.40
N THR A 1083 13.80 -25.53 -10.34
CA THR A 1083 12.77 -25.89 -11.33
C THR A 1083 13.25 -26.86 -12.41
N GLY A 1084 14.57 -26.95 -12.64
CA GLY A 1084 15.14 -27.57 -13.84
C GLY A 1084 14.79 -26.84 -15.14
N TRP A 1085 14.04 -25.73 -15.10
CA TRP A 1085 13.79 -24.85 -16.24
C TRP A 1085 14.97 -23.91 -16.41
N THR A 1086 15.24 -23.50 -17.64
CA THR A 1086 16.24 -22.47 -17.92
C THR A 1086 15.58 -21.22 -18.49
N LEU A 1087 16.07 -20.06 -18.03
CA LEU A 1087 15.77 -18.77 -18.64
C LEU A 1087 17.01 -18.30 -19.37
N THR A 1088 16.82 -17.79 -20.57
CA THR A 1088 17.85 -17.10 -21.35
C THR A 1088 17.32 -15.72 -21.71
N TRP A 1089 17.92 -14.68 -21.17
CA TRP A 1089 17.67 -13.31 -21.59
C TRP A 1089 18.60 -12.99 -22.76
N ASP A 1090 18.02 -12.74 -23.94
CA ASP A 1090 18.71 -12.21 -25.11
C ASP A 1090 18.58 -10.69 -25.09
N VAL A 1091 19.67 -10.00 -24.75
CA VAL A 1091 19.67 -8.55 -24.53
C VAL A 1091 19.54 -7.81 -25.86
N ARG A 1092 20.18 -8.30 -26.92
CA ARG A 1092 20.09 -7.73 -28.28
C ARG A 1092 18.67 -7.74 -28.83
N ARG A 1093 17.82 -8.69 -28.39
CA ARG A 1093 16.41 -8.79 -28.81
C ARG A 1093 15.43 -8.26 -27.76
N SER A 1094 15.92 -7.84 -26.59
CA SER A 1094 15.12 -7.47 -25.42
C SER A 1094 14.02 -8.49 -25.12
N GLN A 1095 14.41 -9.77 -25.13
CA GLN A 1095 13.49 -10.89 -25.10
C GLN A 1095 14.04 -11.96 -24.17
N ILE A 1096 13.21 -12.44 -23.24
CA ILE A 1096 13.50 -13.69 -22.53
C ILE A 1096 12.99 -14.88 -23.35
N GLU A 1097 13.71 -15.97 -23.22
CA GLU A 1097 13.41 -17.28 -23.75
C GLU A 1097 13.41 -18.26 -22.57
N VAL A 1098 12.30 -18.96 -22.36
CA VAL A 1098 12.11 -19.90 -21.26
C VAL A 1098 11.94 -21.29 -21.83
N GLN A 1099 12.75 -22.22 -21.32
CA GLN A 1099 12.74 -23.63 -21.69
C GLN A 1099 12.25 -24.44 -20.48
N GLU A 1100 11.06 -25.04 -20.61
CA GLU A 1100 10.39 -25.74 -19.52
C GLU A 1100 10.97 -27.15 -19.30
N GLY A 1101 12.16 -27.21 -18.68
CA GLY A 1101 12.92 -28.45 -18.50
C GLY A 1101 13.45 -29.02 -19.82
N ASN A 1102 14.11 -30.18 -19.76
CA ASN A 1102 14.85 -30.73 -20.91
C ASN A 1102 14.00 -31.03 -22.16
N ASN A 1103 12.69 -31.31 -21.99
CA ASN A 1103 11.79 -31.75 -23.07
C ASN A 1103 10.45 -30.97 -23.14
N GLY A 1104 10.24 -29.96 -22.29
CA GLY A 1104 8.97 -29.20 -22.27
C GLY A 1104 8.90 -28.09 -23.31
N PRO A 1105 7.78 -27.35 -23.36
CA PRO A 1105 7.58 -26.29 -24.32
C PRO A 1105 8.60 -25.16 -24.13
N LYS A 1106 8.94 -24.52 -25.24
CA LYS A 1106 9.83 -23.37 -25.31
C LYS A 1106 9.03 -22.15 -25.73
N TRP A 1107 9.12 -21.06 -24.96
CA TRP A 1107 8.39 -19.83 -25.27
C TRP A 1107 9.22 -18.59 -24.98
N THR A 1108 8.80 -17.47 -25.58
CA THR A 1108 9.48 -16.19 -25.44
C THR A 1108 8.53 -15.09 -24.97
N HIS A 1109 9.11 -14.03 -24.42
CA HIS A 1109 8.40 -12.84 -23.99
C HIS A 1109 9.30 -11.62 -24.12
N LYS A 1110 8.80 -10.54 -24.74
CA LYS A 1110 9.52 -9.26 -24.81
C LYS A 1110 9.55 -8.65 -23.41
N VAL A 1111 10.71 -8.16 -23.00
CA VAL A 1111 10.94 -7.48 -21.72
C VAL A 1111 11.37 -6.03 -21.97
N GLY A 1112 11.49 -5.24 -20.90
CA GLY A 1112 12.01 -3.88 -20.98
C GLY A 1112 13.45 -3.85 -21.51
N GLU A 1113 13.76 -2.84 -22.32
CA GLU A 1113 15.11 -2.51 -22.75
C GLU A 1113 15.86 -1.83 -21.60
N LEU A 1114 17.06 -2.32 -21.25
CA LEU A 1114 18.01 -1.50 -20.49
C LEU A 1114 18.73 -0.57 -21.47
N PRO A 1115 18.59 0.75 -21.37
CA PRO A 1115 19.26 1.66 -22.29
C PRO A 1115 20.78 1.73 -22.04
N PRO A 1116 21.57 2.20 -23.01
CA PRO A 1116 23.03 2.13 -22.96
C PRO A 1116 23.68 2.77 -21.72
N ASN A 1117 23.09 3.81 -21.12
CA ASN A 1117 23.59 4.43 -19.89
C ASN A 1117 23.45 3.52 -18.66
N VAL A 1118 22.36 2.73 -18.56
CA VAL A 1118 22.19 1.74 -17.49
C VAL A 1118 23.07 0.53 -17.74
N GLN A 1119 23.17 0.08 -19.00
CA GLN A 1119 24.10 -0.98 -19.38
C GLN A 1119 25.55 -0.61 -19.05
N GLU A 1120 25.98 0.63 -19.33
CA GLU A 1120 27.33 1.10 -18.99
C GLU A 1120 27.61 1.02 -17.48
N ILE A 1121 26.67 1.47 -16.64
CA ILE A 1121 26.80 1.41 -15.17
C ILE A 1121 26.99 -0.04 -14.71
N ILE A 1122 26.19 -0.96 -15.25
CA ILE A 1122 26.26 -2.39 -14.90
C ILE A 1122 27.54 -3.03 -15.45
N ALA A 1123 27.95 -2.70 -16.68
CA ALA A 1123 29.16 -3.21 -17.33
C ALA A 1123 30.45 -2.77 -16.64
N LYS A 1124 30.49 -1.51 -16.14
CA LYS A 1124 31.59 -1.03 -15.28
C LYS A 1124 31.54 -1.66 -13.87
N GLY A 1125 30.48 -2.39 -13.52
CA GLY A 1125 30.35 -3.16 -12.28
C GLY A 1125 29.73 -2.38 -11.11
N GLY A 1126 28.83 -1.44 -11.40
CA GLY A 1126 28.04 -0.67 -10.45
C GLY A 1126 28.30 0.83 -10.55
N LEU A 1127 27.44 1.64 -9.91
CA LEU A 1127 27.50 3.09 -9.96
C LEU A 1127 28.81 3.64 -9.35
N GLU A 1128 29.33 3.00 -8.31
CA GLU A 1128 30.63 3.36 -7.70
C GLU A 1128 31.79 3.21 -8.68
N LYS A 1129 31.90 2.05 -9.35
CA LYS A 1129 32.93 1.80 -10.35
C LYS A 1129 32.73 2.63 -11.61
N TRP A 1130 31.48 2.89 -11.99
CA TRP A 1130 31.18 3.82 -13.07
C TRP A 1130 31.71 5.23 -12.73
N VAL A 1131 31.50 5.73 -11.50
CA VAL A 1131 32.08 7.01 -11.05
C VAL A 1131 33.61 6.99 -11.06
N GLN A 1132 34.25 5.93 -10.55
CA GLN A 1132 35.72 5.80 -10.57
C GLN A 1132 36.27 6.00 -11.99
N ASN A 1133 35.66 5.33 -12.98
CA ASN A 1133 36.02 5.49 -14.39
C ASN A 1133 35.74 6.92 -14.93
N GLU A 1134 34.63 7.56 -14.54
CA GLU A 1134 34.30 8.92 -14.98
C GLU A 1134 35.26 9.99 -14.43
N ILE A 1135 35.82 9.79 -13.22
CA ILE A 1135 36.76 10.72 -12.59
C ILE A 1135 38.24 10.35 -12.81
N GLY A 1136 38.51 9.16 -13.37
CA GLY A 1136 39.87 8.65 -13.61
C GLY A 1136 40.61 8.18 -12.35
N ALA A 1137 39.89 7.58 -11.39
CA ALA A 1137 40.40 7.07 -10.12
C ALA A 1137 40.65 5.55 -10.10
#